data_AF-A0A285UZ47-F1
#
_entry.id   AF-A0A285UZ47-F1
#
_cell.length_a   1.000
_cell.length_b   1.000
_cell.length_c   1.000
_cell.angle_alpha   90.00
_cell.angle_beta   90.00
_cell.angle_gamma   90.00
#
_symmetry.space_group_name_H-M   'P 1'
#
loop_
_entity.id
_entity.type
_entity.pdbx_description
1 polymer ?
#
loop_
_entity_poly.entity_id
_entity_poly.type
_entity_poly.pdbx_seq_one_letter_code
_entity_poly.pdbx_strand_id
1 'polypeptide(L)'
;MGYSMTITDQAKIVYAAGSSSSPAEPDKSQIIALFKMIDALLSSALNGVLIGNAVVYATRSALYADLAHPANRLGIVYNDPTAGYNGIYIKAGSSGSGSWSITSLALPATFAADLSAVIAEVATARGAEVSLVARLSAIVTSITTGDNAVRTTLAAATTPVVDFGQELLYDESGVAGPEKTLYVPRELFARAGGSTALNGSFGTASTPFPNHVAFTITSGSDIATVYVDANDDTNPVKIALVPSGVVQNIAARYFIVAEIWRGVVKSPFPVMRLDENLKSRIQFRYPIAILGDKIRFSAFYHYTRRTGFTLYSPASGDLYWEFDLSTATNSETRYYFDPVAAAAGSAPIKAVSGNAFPMFPRDDRFVFIAASLARSVRTDHQTVGARPGSRHLSMFSRGNDPDRSTLFSANALLADFTSSELTSRGIVRGVTGIEAFYGEDLPPDMPLEGWYFVRCYVHTPVVDPETGEGVYYTPRLYFLDAGGNALTTEGGANSYFGLAKEKRLSVDTAIFVGFARYKFTSRPVRYNIGAYQDPGTMCTFGGAQLYAGVNIGGYIFPEEWPTPSDMDALYGGKHYSIAGRPLPFFVPSMLSGKRNVSTLPLLTIRCAASADADTPYFLSGAGTLELDYARAGSSMLFETQGGPEGAGRRARRTVANARVSAPVAGSAAILGFGDSIGNRSVLGKASAKMSAVGISPTFIGSIQQNDGLMGECREGWEWQDFYHGETQFPPVTNVAAYLALAADGTGSDRRQGHNPWVRPATGGDPVGKVFYGHIFDFAWGLSRLGLALPTHVMINFGTNDINQRSPAMSLAQAKTGLGILVSSIRAAGANIQIGVGLPAIPRSASSDQKWVEEQVPMIRAIIDYVRTLADDKVNVLPFWAHMSTDTDWVETTLFVDENATVARVSDELHPNEQNRHMMAEVIAAWVANTI
;
A
#
# COMPACT_ATOMS: atom_id res chain seq x y z
N MET A 1 -26.15 -41.23 -38.47
CA MET A 1 -25.71 -39.83 -38.30
C MET A 1 -25.76 -39.51 -36.81
N GLY A 2 -24.64 -39.65 -36.10
CA GLY A 2 -24.51 -39.20 -34.72
C GLY A 2 -23.67 -37.93 -34.72
N TYR A 3 -24.30 -36.77 -34.45
CA TYR A 3 -23.58 -35.52 -34.29
C TYR A 3 -22.72 -35.60 -33.02
N SER A 4 -21.40 -35.43 -33.17
CA SER A 4 -20.51 -35.18 -32.03
C SER A 4 -20.82 -33.80 -31.47
N MET A 5 -21.38 -33.74 -30.25
CA MET A 5 -21.59 -32.47 -29.55
C MET A 5 -20.23 -31.85 -29.21
N THR A 6 -20.07 -30.56 -29.52
CA THR A 6 -18.89 -29.81 -29.09
C THR A 6 -19.01 -29.44 -27.60
N ILE A 7 -17.90 -29.12 -26.93
CA ILE A 7 -17.90 -28.64 -25.53
C ILE A 7 -18.83 -27.43 -25.37
N THR A 8 -18.87 -26.57 -26.38
CA THR A 8 -19.76 -25.41 -26.44
C THR A 8 -21.23 -25.81 -26.47
N ASP A 9 -21.59 -26.91 -27.14
CA ASP A 9 -22.97 -27.41 -27.18
C ASP A 9 -23.37 -28.05 -25.85
N GLN A 10 -22.46 -28.78 -25.20
CA GLN A 10 -22.70 -29.35 -23.87
C GLN A 10 -22.83 -28.25 -22.79
N ALA A 11 -22.01 -27.19 -22.87
CA ALA A 11 -22.11 -26.04 -21.99
C ALA A 11 -23.48 -25.34 -22.15
N LYS A 12 -23.96 -25.15 -23.38
CA LYS A 12 -25.29 -24.59 -23.65
C LYS A 12 -26.41 -25.44 -23.03
N ILE A 13 -26.30 -26.77 -23.09
CA ILE A 13 -27.29 -27.69 -22.49
C ILE A 13 -27.29 -27.59 -20.97
N VAL A 14 -26.10 -27.57 -20.34
CA VAL A 14 -25.98 -27.43 -18.89
C VAL A 14 -26.59 -26.12 -18.42
N TYR A 15 -26.23 -24.99 -19.05
CA TYR A 15 -26.78 -23.67 -18.68
C TYR A 15 -28.28 -23.52 -19.03
N ALA A 16 -28.81 -24.24 -20.02
CA ALA A 16 -30.24 -24.23 -20.34
C ALA A 16 -31.08 -25.13 -19.41
N ALA A 17 -30.46 -26.04 -18.66
CA ALA A 17 -31.13 -26.99 -17.77
C ALA A 17 -31.29 -26.49 -16.32
N GLY A 18 -31.17 -25.18 -16.08
CA GLY A 18 -31.48 -24.57 -14.78
C GLY A 18 -32.87 -24.97 -14.27
N SER A 19 -33.06 -25.02 -12.95
CA SER A 19 -34.35 -25.42 -12.38
C SER A 19 -35.46 -24.47 -12.86
N SER A 20 -36.70 -24.96 -12.95
CA SER A 20 -37.83 -24.13 -13.42
C SER A 20 -38.06 -22.86 -12.59
N SER A 21 -37.52 -22.80 -11.36
CA SER A 21 -37.55 -21.61 -10.49
C SER A 21 -36.36 -20.68 -10.65
N SER A 22 -35.22 -21.14 -11.21
CA SER A 22 -34.01 -20.33 -11.46
C SER A 22 -33.30 -20.77 -12.76
N PRO A 23 -33.80 -20.38 -13.94
CA PRO A 23 -33.27 -20.84 -15.23
C PRO A 23 -31.80 -20.48 -15.50
N ALA A 24 -31.25 -19.49 -14.77
CA ALA A 24 -29.85 -19.08 -14.87
C ALA A 24 -28.90 -19.86 -13.92
N GLU A 25 -29.43 -20.75 -13.09
CA GLU A 25 -28.67 -21.48 -12.06
C GLU A 25 -28.70 -23.00 -12.36
N PRO A 26 -27.79 -23.50 -13.20
CA PRO A 26 -27.72 -24.91 -13.53
C PRO A 26 -27.25 -25.76 -12.34
N ASP A 27 -27.65 -27.03 -12.33
CA ASP A 27 -27.30 -27.96 -11.25
C ASP A 27 -25.78 -28.09 -11.12
N LYS A 28 -25.28 -27.88 -9.89
CA LYS A 28 -23.86 -27.93 -9.54
C LYS A 28 -23.19 -29.23 -9.99
N SER A 29 -23.91 -30.35 -9.97
CA SER A 29 -23.39 -31.66 -10.42
C SER A 29 -23.08 -31.68 -11.93
N GLN A 30 -23.88 -30.99 -12.74
CA GLN A 30 -23.70 -30.89 -14.19
C GLN A 30 -22.55 -29.95 -14.55
N ILE A 31 -22.38 -28.86 -13.79
CA ILE A 31 -21.20 -27.99 -13.92
C ILE A 31 -19.91 -28.77 -13.62
N ILE A 32 -19.90 -29.57 -12.55
CA ILE A 32 -18.75 -30.43 -12.19
C ILE A 32 -18.44 -31.44 -13.30
N ALA A 33 -19.47 -32.04 -13.92
CA ALA A 33 -19.27 -32.97 -15.03
C ALA A 33 -18.68 -32.29 -16.28
N LEU A 34 -19.08 -31.05 -16.57
CA LEU A 34 -18.52 -30.26 -17.68
C LEU A 34 -17.02 -29.97 -17.47
N PHE A 35 -16.62 -29.53 -16.26
CA PHE A 35 -15.21 -29.26 -15.96
C PHE A 35 -14.34 -30.51 -15.99
N LYS A 36 -14.83 -31.66 -15.53
CA LYS A 36 -14.11 -32.94 -15.66
C LYS A 36 -13.85 -33.34 -17.11
N MET A 37 -14.77 -33.03 -18.02
CA MET A 37 -14.56 -33.23 -19.47
C MET A 37 -13.47 -32.30 -20.01
N ILE A 38 -13.46 -31.03 -19.58
CA ILE A 38 -12.43 -30.05 -19.96
C ILE A 38 -11.04 -30.50 -19.47
N ASP A 39 -10.93 -30.96 -18.23
CA ASP A 39 -9.67 -31.44 -17.64
C ASP A 39 -9.14 -32.70 -18.36
N ALA A 40 -10.02 -33.63 -18.72
CA ALA A 40 -9.66 -34.80 -19.51
C ALA A 40 -9.15 -34.41 -20.92
N LEU A 41 -9.77 -33.39 -21.53
CA LEU A 41 -9.37 -32.88 -22.84
C LEU A 41 -8.03 -32.14 -22.79
N LEU A 42 -7.82 -31.30 -21.78
CA LEU A 42 -6.54 -30.60 -21.53
C LEU A 42 -5.42 -31.59 -21.25
N SER A 43 -5.69 -32.65 -20.48
CA SER A 43 -4.72 -33.72 -20.25
C SER A 43 -4.35 -34.46 -21.55
N SER A 44 -5.32 -34.65 -22.45
CA SER A 44 -5.06 -35.22 -23.78
C SER A 44 -4.29 -34.27 -24.71
N ALA A 45 -4.53 -32.96 -24.61
CA ALA A 45 -3.86 -31.93 -25.39
C ALA A 45 -2.40 -31.73 -24.94
N LEU A 46 -2.14 -31.77 -23.63
CA LEU A 46 -0.81 -31.66 -23.05
C LEU A 46 0.09 -32.86 -23.42
N ASN A 47 -0.49 -34.05 -23.59
CA ASN A 47 0.24 -35.21 -24.12
C ASN A 47 0.65 -35.07 -25.61
N GLY A 48 0.02 -34.15 -26.36
CA GLY A 48 0.33 -33.91 -27.78
C GLY A 48 1.34 -32.78 -28.05
N VAL A 49 1.70 -31.98 -27.04
CA VAL A 49 2.53 -30.78 -27.21
C VAL A 49 4.04 -31.05 -27.08
N LEU A 50 4.46 -32.09 -26.36
CA LEU A 50 5.88 -32.33 -26.07
C LEU A 50 6.69 -32.90 -27.26
N ILE A 51 6.03 -33.46 -28.29
CA ILE A 51 6.67 -33.83 -29.55
C ILE A 51 5.72 -33.50 -30.71
N GLY A 52 5.62 -32.21 -31.05
CA GLY A 52 5.13 -31.74 -32.35
C GLY A 52 3.84 -32.38 -32.87
N ASN A 53 2.78 -32.45 -32.06
CA ASN A 53 1.50 -33.00 -32.49
C ASN A 53 1.58 -34.52 -32.82
N ALA A 54 2.41 -35.30 -32.11
CA ALA A 54 2.43 -36.77 -32.22
C ALA A 54 1.36 -37.44 -31.33
N VAL A 55 0.91 -38.64 -31.71
CA VAL A 55 0.08 -39.52 -30.87
C VAL A 55 0.94 -40.62 -30.24
N VAL A 56 0.76 -40.92 -28.96
CA VAL A 56 1.65 -41.82 -28.21
C VAL A 56 0.91 -43.11 -27.82
N TYR A 57 1.51 -44.26 -28.12
CA TYR A 57 0.96 -45.59 -27.85
C TYR A 57 1.98 -46.47 -27.15
N ALA A 58 1.52 -47.32 -26.24
CA ALA A 58 2.39 -48.31 -25.61
C ALA A 58 2.88 -49.36 -26.61
N THR A 59 2.00 -49.86 -27.48
CA THR A 59 2.32 -50.94 -28.45
C THR A 59 2.00 -50.53 -29.88
N ARG A 60 2.71 -51.13 -30.85
CA ARG A 60 2.47 -50.93 -32.28
C ARG A 60 1.09 -51.41 -32.69
N SER A 61 0.60 -52.48 -32.06
CA SER A 61 -0.74 -52.98 -32.30
C SER A 61 -1.81 -51.94 -31.95
N ALA A 62 -1.63 -51.19 -30.86
CA ALA A 62 -2.56 -50.14 -30.47
C ALA A 62 -2.51 -48.96 -31.44
N LEU A 63 -1.31 -48.55 -31.88
CA LEU A 63 -1.15 -47.55 -32.93
C LEU A 63 -1.84 -47.98 -34.23
N TYR A 64 -1.66 -49.23 -34.64
CA TYR A 64 -2.18 -49.73 -35.92
C TYR A 64 -3.70 -49.89 -35.92
N ALA A 65 -4.31 -50.08 -34.74
CA ALA A 65 -5.76 -50.08 -34.59
C ALA A 65 -6.36 -48.67 -34.74
N ASP A 66 -5.60 -47.61 -34.45
CA ASP A 66 -6.06 -46.23 -34.58
C ASP A 66 -5.62 -45.59 -35.92
N LEU A 67 -6.49 -45.71 -36.93
CA LEU A 67 -6.31 -45.06 -38.22
C LEU A 67 -7.04 -43.71 -38.31
N ALA A 68 -7.70 -43.23 -37.25
CA ALA A 68 -8.53 -42.02 -37.24
C ALA A 68 -7.71 -40.71 -37.23
N HIS A 69 -6.53 -40.72 -37.83
CA HIS A 69 -5.60 -39.60 -37.91
C HIS A 69 -5.38 -39.16 -39.35
N PRO A 70 -5.23 -37.86 -39.63
CA PRO A 70 -4.89 -37.38 -40.97
C PRO A 70 -3.52 -37.91 -41.42
N ALA A 71 -3.28 -37.93 -42.73
CA ALA A 71 -1.97 -38.28 -43.28
C ALA A 71 -0.88 -37.34 -42.72
N ASN A 72 0.35 -37.85 -42.63
CA ASN A 72 1.53 -37.20 -42.05
C ASN A 72 1.46 -36.96 -40.53
N ARG A 73 0.45 -37.49 -39.83
CA ARG A 73 0.45 -37.51 -38.36
C ARG A 73 1.60 -38.39 -37.86
N LEU A 74 2.36 -37.90 -36.88
CA LEU A 74 3.39 -38.68 -36.20
C LEU A 74 2.78 -39.55 -35.09
N GLY A 75 3.27 -40.77 -34.93
CA GLY A 75 2.93 -41.69 -33.87
C GLY A 75 4.18 -42.14 -33.12
N ILE A 76 4.12 -42.37 -31.82
CA ILE A 76 5.26 -42.86 -31.03
C ILE A 76 4.84 -44.16 -30.36
N VAL A 77 5.64 -45.21 -30.51
CA VAL A 77 5.50 -46.47 -29.79
C VAL A 77 6.69 -46.62 -28.85
N TYR A 78 6.44 -46.77 -27.55
CA TYR A 78 7.50 -46.67 -26.53
C TYR A 78 7.67 -47.92 -25.65
N ASN A 79 6.73 -48.87 -25.66
CA ASN A 79 6.75 -50.03 -24.77
C ASN A 79 6.17 -51.31 -25.42
N ASP A 80 6.46 -51.52 -26.70
CA ASP A 80 6.11 -52.75 -27.41
C ASP A 80 7.04 -53.89 -26.97
N PRO A 81 6.51 -55.10 -26.69
CA PRO A 81 7.32 -56.26 -26.32
C PRO A 81 8.40 -56.61 -27.34
N THR A 82 8.18 -56.26 -28.62
CA THR A 82 9.20 -56.40 -29.66
C THR A 82 9.99 -55.10 -29.76
N ALA A 83 11.24 -55.10 -29.30
CA ALA A 83 12.08 -53.90 -29.24
C ALA A 83 12.17 -53.13 -30.57
N GLY A 84 12.22 -53.84 -31.71
CA GLY A 84 12.26 -53.24 -33.05
C GLY A 84 10.97 -52.52 -33.49
N TYR A 85 9.90 -52.58 -32.69
CA TYR A 85 8.66 -51.85 -32.95
C TYR A 85 8.54 -50.55 -32.13
N ASN A 86 9.45 -50.31 -31.18
CA ASN A 86 9.53 -49.04 -30.49
C ASN A 86 10.21 -48.00 -31.38
N GLY A 87 9.57 -46.86 -31.58
CA GLY A 87 10.04 -45.85 -32.53
C GLY A 87 8.97 -44.84 -32.92
N ILE A 88 9.35 -43.93 -33.81
CA ILE A 88 8.46 -42.91 -34.38
C ILE A 88 7.87 -43.44 -35.69
N TYR A 89 6.57 -43.35 -35.83
CA TYR A 89 5.77 -43.76 -36.99
C TYR A 89 5.17 -42.54 -37.67
N ILE A 90 4.87 -42.66 -38.96
CA ILE A 90 4.12 -41.67 -39.72
C ILE A 90 2.89 -42.31 -40.37
N LYS A 91 1.76 -41.60 -40.30
CA LYS A 91 0.49 -42.03 -40.89
C LYS A 91 0.46 -41.76 -42.38
N ALA A 92 0.14 -42.78 -43.18
CA ALA A 92 -0.18 -42.64 -44.59
C ALA A 92 -1.69 -42.84 -44.83
N GLY A 93 -2.27 -42.06 -45.75
CA GLY A 93 -3.70 -42.09 -46.08
C GLY A 93 -4.61 -41.27 -45.16
N SER A 94 -5.81 -40.99 -45.63
CA SER A 94 -6.83 -40.16 -44.94
C SER A 94 -7.30 -40.77 -43.61
N SER A 95 -7.80 -39.94 -42.71
CA SER A 95 -8.38 -40.39 -41.43
C SER A 95 -9.45 -41.47 -41.65
N GLY A 96 -9.37 -42.57 -40.90
CA GLY A 96 -10.24 -43.74 -40.98
C GLY A 96 -9.79 -44.83 -41.98
N SER A 97 -8.71 -44.63 -42.73
CA SER A 97 -8.16 -45.59 -43.70
C SER A 97 -6.62 -45.48 -43.80
N GLY A 98 -5.93 -46.40 -44.49
CA GLY A 98 -4.48 -46.32 -44.71
C GLY A 98 -3.65 -47.11 -43.69
N SER A 99 -2.38 -46.74 -43.50
CA SER A 99 -1.43 -47.50 -42.68
C SER A 99 -0.44 -46.60 -41.94
N TRP A 100 0.17 -47.15 -40.89
CA TRP A 100 1.29 -46.54 -40.18
C TRP A 100 2.60 -47.19 -40.65
N SER A 101 3.64 -46.38 -40.83
CA SER A 101 4.99 -46.86 -41.16
C SER A 101 6.00 -46.30 -40.18
N ILE A 102 6.90 -47.14 -39.68
CA ILE A 102 7.98 -46.69 -38.80
C ILE A 102 8.98 -45.85 -39.61
N THR A 103 9.48 -44.77 -39.01
CA THR A 103 10.52 -43.91 -39.57
C THR A 103 11.91 -44.43 -39.16
N SER A 104 12.97 -43.91 -39.78
CA SER A 104 14.35 -44.24 -39.40
C SER A 104 14.84 -43.53 -38.13
N LEU A 105 13.99 -42.69 -37.51
CA LEU A 105 14.32 -41.95 -36.30
C LEU A 105 14.17 -42.86 -35.07
N ALA A 106 15.28 -43.08 -34.36
CA ALA A 106 15.28 -43.81 -33.10
C ALA A 106 14.80 -42.91 -31.95
N LEU A 107 14.11 -43.49 -30.98
CA LEU A 107 13.83 -42.81 -29.71
C LEU A 107 15.14 -42.73 -28.89
N PRO A 108 15.35 -41.67 -28.10
CA PRO A 108 16.45 -41.62 -27.14
C PRO A 108 16.41 -42.85 -26.23
N ALA A 109 17.58 -43.43 -25.94
CA ALA A 109 17.67 -44.69 -25.18
C ALA A 109 17.03 -44.61 -23.78
N THR A 110 16.91 -43.41 -23.21
CA THR A 110 16.30 -43.16 -21.89
C THR A 110 14.80 -42.87 -21.93
N PHE A 111 14.20 -42.66 -23.12
CA PHE A 111 12.82 -42.16 -23.24
C PHE A 111 11.79 -43.01 -22.47
N ALA A 112 11.90 -44.33 -22.54
CA ALA A 112 11.00 -45.23 -21.80
C ALA A 112 11.21 -45.14 -20.28
N ALA A 113 12.45 -45.00 -19.83
CA ALA A 113 12.78 -44.85 -18.41
C ALA A 113 12.30 -43.49 -17.85
N ASP A 114 12.53 -42.41 -18.60
CA ASP A 114 12.12 -41.05 -18.24
C ASP A 114 10.59 -40.94 -18.16
N LEU A 115 9.87 -41.51 -19.14
CA LEU A 115 8.41 -41.54 -19.13
C LEU A 115 7.87 -42.40 -17.97
N SER A 116 8.51 -43.54 -17.66
CA SER A 116 8.15 -44.35 -16.49
C SER A 116 8.38 -43.60 -15.17
N ALA A 117 9.44 -42.81 -15.05
CA ALA A 117 9.72 -42.00 -13.87
C ALA A 117 8.65 -40.91 -13.66
N VAL A 118 8.28 -40.18 -14.73
CA VAL A 118 7.21 -39.17 -14.69
C VAL A 118 5.86 -39.79 -14.32
N ILE A 119 5.52 -40.95 -14.88
CA ILE A 119 4.27 -41.66 -14.53
C ILE A 119 4.27 -42.07 -13.05
N ALA A 120 5.41 -42.52 -12.51
CA ALA A 120 5.54 -42.87 -11.10
C ALA A 120 5.42 -41.67 -10.16
N GLU A 121 6.00 -40.52 -10.52
CA GLU A 121 5.86 -39.27 -9.77
C GLU A 121 4.41 -38.76 -9.75
N VAL A 122 3.74 -38.77 -10.92
CA VAL A 122 2.33 -38.38 -11.03
C VAL A 122 1.42 -39.34 -10.24
N ALA A 123 1.70 -40.64 -10.26
CA ALA A 123 0.97 -41.63 -9.46
C ALA A 123 1.16 -41.40 -7.94
N THR A 124 2.37 -41.01 -7.52
CA THR A 124 2.68 -40.67 -6.12
C THR A 124 1.97 -39.40 -5.68
N ALA A 125 1.98 -38.35 -6.52
CA ALA A 125 1.28 -37.10 -6.26
C ALA A 125 -0.25 -37.30 -6.17
N ARG A 126 -0.84 -38.09 -7.09
CA ARG A 126 -2.27 -38.45 -7.04
C ARG A 126 -2.60 -39.32 -5.82
N GLY A 127 -1.70 -40.21 -5.40
CA GLY A 127 -1.87 -41.00 -4.17
C GLY A 127 -1.89 -40.14 -2.91
N ALA A 128 -1.06 -39.10 -2.84
CA ALA A 128 -1.04 -38.14 -1.72
C ALA A 128 -2.32 -37.28 -1.68
N GLU A 129 -2.81 -36.84 -2.83
CA GLU A 129 -4.04 -36.05 -2.95
C GLU A 129 -5.29 -36.87 -2.58
N VAL A 130 -5.36 -38.13 -3.04
CA VAL A 130 -6.41 -39.09 -2.65
C VAL A 130 -6.35 -39.42 -1.15
N SER A 131 -5.16 -39.47 -0.54
CA SER A 131 -4.99 -39.65 0.90
C SER A 131 -5.51 -38.46 1.70
N LEU A 132 -5.28 -37.23 1.24
CA LEU A 132 -5.81 -36.03 1.90
C LEU A 132 -7.34 -35.99 1.81
N VAL A 133 -7.91 -36.30 0.64
CA VAL A 133 -9.36 -36.37 0.43
C VAL A 133 -9.98 -37.51 1.25
N ALA A 134 -9.33 -38.68 1.35
CA ALA A 134 -9.80 -39.79 2.18
C ALA A 134 -9.75 -39.44 3.68
N ARG A 135 -8.71 -38.73 4.14
CA ARG A 135 -8.62 -38.26 5.53
C ARG A 135 -9.65 -37.17 5.84
N LEU A 136 -9.85 -36.22 4.92
CA LEU A 136 -10.89 -35.20 5.07
C LEU A 136 -12.28 -35.82 5.05
N SER A 137 -12.53 -36.79 4.16
CA SER A 137 -13.81 -37.49 4.07
C SER A 137 -14.06 -38.40 5.28
N ALA A 138 -13.02 -39.03 5.84
CA ALA A 138 -13.12 -39.79 7.09
C ALA A 138 -13.39 -38.89 8.31
N ILE A 139 -12.79 -37.70 8.35
CA ILE A 139 -13.05 -36.69 9.40
C ILE A 139 -14.45 -36.09 9.25
N VAL A 140 -14.87 -35.79 8.03
CA VAL A 140 -16.22 -35.28 7.75
C VAL A 140 -17.26 -36.37 8.03
N THR A 141 -16.99 -37.64 7.71
CA THR A 141 -17.87 -38.77 8.02
C THR A 141 -17.93 -39.03 9.53
N SER A 142 -16.80 -39.01 10.25
CA SER A 142 -16.81 -39.18 11.71
C SER A 142 -17.53 -38.04 12.46
N ILE A 143 -17.52 -36.82 11.90
CA ILE A 143 -18.28 -35.68 12.41
C ILE A 143 -19.77 -35.79 12.03
N THR A 144 -20.11 -36.33 10.85
CA THR A 144 -21.49 -36.33 10.33
C THR A 144 -22.31 -37.58 10.64
N THR A 145 -21.71 -38.75 10.88
CA THR A 145 -22.46 -40.01 11.12
C THR A 145 -22.58 -40.44 12.58
N GLY A 146 -22.14 -39.62 13.55
CA GLY A 146 -22.46 -39.81 14.98
C GLY A 146 -22.21 -41.24 15.48
N ASP A 147 -20.96 -41.68 15.46
CA ASP A 147 -20.59 -43.08 15.64
C ASP A 147 -21.07 -43.67 16.98
N ASN A 148 -22.07 -44.55 16.89
CA ASN A 148 -22.59 -45.30 18.03
C ASN A 148 -21.47 -46.09 18.72
N ALA A 149 -20.40 -46.50 18.03
CA ALA A 149 -19.28 -47.22 18.65
C ALA A 149 -18.56 -46.40 19.73
N VAL A 150 -18.39 -45.09 19.51
CA VAL A 150 -17.79 -44.17 20.51
C VAL A 150 -18.73 -44.00 21.71
N ARG A 151 -20.05 -43.97 21.48
CA ARG A 151 -21.06 -43.96 22.56
C ARG A 151 -21.10 -45.28 23.33
N THR A 152 -20.96 -46.43 22.68
CA THR A 152 -20.95 -47.74 23.36
C THR A 152 -19.67 -47.97 24.16
N THR A 153 -18.52 -47.46 23.71
CA THR A 153 -17.26 -47.50 24.46
C THR A 153 -17.28 -46.54 25.67
N LEU A 154 -17.94 -45.38 25.57
CA LEU A 154 -18.13 -44.47 26.71
C LEU A 154 -19.22 -44.98 27.69
N ALA A 155 -20.21 -45.72 27.19
CA ALA A 155 -21.23 -46.37 28.00
C ALA A 155 -20.67 -47.44 28.95
N ALA A 156 -19.47 -47.97 28.69
CA ALA A 156 -18.81 -48.97 29.53
C ALA A 156 -17.99 -48.42 30.71
N ALA A 157 -17.84 -47.09 30.85
CA ALA A 157 -17.18 -46.50 32.02
C ALA A 157 -18.11 -46.55 33.25
N THR A 158 -17.79 -47.43 34.20
CA THR A 158 -18.51 -47.60 35.48
C THR A 158 -18.20 -46.52 36.52
N THR A 159 -17.36 -45.54 36.18
CA THR A 159 -16.96 -44.45 37.09
C THR A 159 -17.95 -43.30 37.01
N PRO A 160 -18.47 -42.79 38.15
CA PRO A 160 -19.26 -41.57 38.18
C PRO A 160 -18.44 -40.39 37.63
N VAL A 161 -19.01 -39.62 36.69
CA VAL A 161 -18.37 -38.43 36.09
C VAL A 161 -19.34 -37.26 36.15
N VAL A 162 -18.81 -36.08 36.50
CA VAL A 162 -19.48 -34.79 36.38
C VAL A 162 -18.51 -33.81 35.71
N ASP A 163 -19.00 -33.07 34.72
CA ASP A 163 -18.22 -32.08 33.99
C ASP A 163 -19.09 -30.89 33.58
N PHE A 164 -18.46 -29.72 33.46
CA PHE A 164 -19.11 -28.48 33.08
C PHE A 164 -18.45 -27.92 31.83
N GLY A 165 -19.26 -27.43 30.88
CA GLY A 165 -18.74 -26.79 29.67
C GLY A 165 -18.08 -25.43 29.91
N GLN A 166 -18.20 -24.87 31.12
CA GLN A 166 -17.71 -23.54 31.51
C GLN A 166 -17.23 -23.52 32.97
N GLU A 167 -16.55 -22.46 33.37
CA GLU A 167 -16.09 -22.26 34.75
C GLU A 167 -17.22 -21.85 35.69
N LEU A 168 -17.06 -22.14 36.98
CA LEU A 168 -17.89 -21.55 38.02
C LEU A 168 -17.49 -20.10 38.26
N LEU A 169 -18.46 -19.22 38.50
CA LEU A 169 -18.21 -17.82 38.83
C LEU A 169 -18.61 -17.58 40.28
N TYR A 170 -17.72 -16.98 41.07
CA TYR A 170 -18.02 -16.51 42.42
C TYR A 170 -18.01 -15.00 42.47
N ASP A 171 -19.17 -14.43 42.81
CA ASP A 171 -19.38 -13.01 43.04
C ASP A 171 -19.45 -12.77 44.54
N GLU A 172 -18.33 -12.38 45.14
CA GLU A 172 -18.25 -12.18 46.58
C GLU A 172 -18.95 -10.87 46.98
N SER A 173 -18.81 -9.82 46.16
CA SER A 173 -19.22 -8.45 46.51
C SER A 173 -20.39 -7.89 45.69
N GLY A 174 -21.04 -8.70 44.85
CA GLY A 174 -22.22 -8.30 44.09
C GLY A 174 -21.92 -7.46 42.84
N VAL A 175 -20.79 -7.73 42.17
CA VAL A 175 -20.38 -7.05 40.92
C VAL A 175 -21.38 -7.30 39.80
N ALA A 176 -21.95 -8.50 39.75
CA ALA A 176 -22.90 -8.91 38.72
C ALA A 176 -24.33 -9.10 39.28
N GLY A 177 -24.49 -9.28 40.59
CA GLY A 177 -25.79 -9.51 41.23
C GLY A 177 -25.77 -9.35 42.75
N PRO A 178 -26.57 -10.13 43.51
CA PRO A 178 -26.50 -10.14 44.97
C PRO A 178 -25.13 -10.63 45.47
N GLU A 179 -24.64 -10.06 46.57
CA GLU A 179 -23.38 -10.49 47.22
C GLU A 179 -23.38 -11.98 47.56
N LYS A 180 -22.20 -12.60 47.55
CA LYS A 180 -21.97 -14.03 47.88
C LYS A 180 -22.80 -14.98 47.04
N THR A 181 -22.83 -14.74 45.73
CA THR A 181 -23.52 -15.59 44.76
C THR A 181 -22.54 -16.49 44.02
N LEU A 182 -22.79 -17.80 44.04
CA LEU A 182 -22.10 -18.76 43.17
C LEU A 182 -22.95 -19.00 41.93
N TYR A 183 -22.37 -18.81 40.75
CA TYR A 183 -22.97 -19.13 39.46
C TYR A 183 -22.39 -20.45 38.95
N VAL A 184 -23.24 -21.46 38.77
CA VAL A 184 -22.88 -22.79 38.27
C VAL A 184 -23.35 -22.94 36.83
N PRO A 185 -22.53 -23.41 35.89
CA PRO A 185 -22.96 -23.62 34.50
C PRO A 185 -24.20 -24.52 34.41
N ARG A 186 -25.15 -24.12 33.55
CA ARG A 186 -26.38 -24.88 33.26
C ARG A 186 -26.12 -26.02 32.31
N GLU A 187 -25.19 -25.82 31.37
CA GLU A 187 -24.71 -26.86 30.48
C GLU A 187 -23.76 -27.77 31.25
N LEU A 188 -24.26 -28.95 31.60
CA LEU A 188 -23.51 -29.93 32.37
C LEU A 188 -23.71 -31.34 31.82
N PHE A 189 -22.67 -32.15 31.99
CA PHE A 189 -22.71 -33.58 31.81
C PHE A 189 -22.55 -34.25 33.17
N ALA A 190 -23.50 -35.10 33.56
CA ALA A 190 -23.37 -35.89 34.78
C ALA A 190 -23.92 -37.30 34.58
N ARG A 191 -23.18 -38.31 35.05
CA ARG A 191 -23.58 -39.71 34.95
C ARG A 191 -23.18 -40.48 36.20
N ALA A 192 -24.16 -41.03 36.88
CA ALA A 192 -23.96 -42.03 37.94
C ALA A 192 -23.95 -43.43 37.31
N GLY A 193 -22.99 -44.30 37.68
CA GLY A 193 -22.80 -45.61 37.07
C GLY A 193 -24.11 -46.42 36.95
N GLY A 194 -24.55 -46.68 35.72
CA GLY A 194 -25.80 -47.41 35.40
C GLY A 194 -27.08 -46.59 35.25
N SER A 195 -27.04 -45.26 35.40
CA SER A 195 -28.20 -44.36 35.24
C SER A 195 -28.19 -43.55 33.92
N THR A 196 -29.32 -42.94 33.59
CA THR A 196 -29.46 -41.99 32.46
C THR A 196 -28.49 -40.82 32.65
N ALA A 197 -27.70 -40.51 31.63
CA ALA A 197 -26.79 -39.36 31.69
C ALA A 197 -27.57 -38.06 31.56
N LEU A 198 -27.33 -37.11 32.47
CA LEU A 198 -27.68 -35.71 32.26
C LEU A 198 -26.72 -35.15 31.21
N ASN A 199 -27.25 -34.62 30.13
CA ASN A 199 -26.46 -34.00 29.06
C ASN A 199 -27.28 -32.91 28.37
N GLY A 200 -27.12 -31.67 28.81
CA GLY A 200 -27.91 -30.55 28.33
C GLY A 200 -27.85 -29.34 29.26
N SER A 201 -28.72 -28.37 29.03
CA SER A 201 -28.85 -27.17 29.84
C SER A 201 -30.00 -27.32 30.84
N PHE A 202 -29.71 -27.19 32.13
CA PHE A 202 -30.70 -27.44 33.19
C PHE A 202 -30.83 -26.25 34.16
N GLY A 203 -31.86 -26.26 35.00
CA GLY A 203 -32.08 -25.20 35.99
C GLY A 203 -32.61 -23.89 35.42
N THR A 204 -32.87 -22.92 36.30
CA THR A 204 -33.32 -21.57 35.93
C THR A 204 -32.13 -20.69 35.57
N ALA A 205 -32.23 -19.96 34.44
CA ALA A 205 -31.21 -19.01 34.00
C ALA A 205 -31.04 -17.88 35.00
N SER A 206 -29.79 -17.62 35.39
CA SER A 206 -29.39 -16.43 36.11
C SER A 206 -29.52 -15.19 35.20
N THR A 207 -29.98 -14.06 35.75
CA THR A 207 -30.15 -12.82 34.97
C THR A 207 -28.82 -12.25 34.47
N PRO A 208 -27.74 -12.16 35.28
CA PRO A 208 -26.45 -11.64 34.82
C PRO A 208 -25.68 -12.62 33.91
N PHE A 209 -25.91 -13.92 34.06
CA PHE A 209 -25.24 -14.98 33.31
C PHE A 209 -26.26 -16.04 32.86
N PRO A 210 -26.91 -15.86 31.68
CA PRO A 210 -28.00 -16.75 31.24
C PRO A 210 -27.63 -18.24 31.11
N ASN A 211 -26.33 -18.52 30.97
CA ASN A 211 -25.77 -19.87 30.89
C ASN A 211 -25.50 -20.51 32.26
N HIS A 212 -25.79 -19.83 33.37
CA HIS A 212 -25.52 -20.28 34.73
C HIS A 212 -26.79 -20.28 35.60
N VAL A 213 -26.83 -21.12 36.63
CA VAL A 213 -27.78 -21.05 37.74
C VAL A 213 -27.13 -20.29 38.89
N ALA A 214 -27.86 -19.39 39.53
CA ALA A 214 -27.36 -18.57 40.64
C ALA A 214 -27.76 -19.15 42.00
N PHE A 215 -26.80 -19.25 42.93
CA PHE A 215 -27.03 -19.61 44.32
C PHE A 215 -26.47 -18.54 45.25
N THR A 216 -27.36 -17.72 45.80
CA THR A 216 -27.01 -16.69 46.80
C THR A 216 -26.99 -17.30 48.20
N ILE A 217 -25.92 -17.08 48.94
CA ILE A 217 -25.76 -17.64 50.30
C ILE A 217 -26.10 -16.56 51.33
N THR A 218 -27.15 -16.81 52.11
CA THR A 218 -27.77 -15.80 52.98
C THR A 218 -27.34 -15.86 54.45
N SER A 219 -26.65 -16.91 54.94
CA SER A 219 -26.17 -17.00 56.34
C SER A 219 -24.64 -17.16 56.45
N GLY A 220 -24.02 -16.45 57.42
CA GLY A 220 -22.56 -16.43 57.62
C GLY A 220 -21.99 -17.54 58.50
N SER A 221 -22.85 -18.36 59.13
CA SER A 221 -22.46 -19.43 60.06
C SER A 221 -22.46 -20.83 59.45
N ASP A 222 -23.16 -21.03 58.33
CA ASP A 222 -23.45 -22.36 57.79
C ASP A 222 -22.52 -22.69 56.62
N ILE A 223 -22.21 -23.98 56.44
CA ILE A 223 -21.52 -24.45 55.22
C ILE A 223 -22.61 -24.69 54.17
N ALA A 224 -22.50 -23.98 53.04
CA ALA A 224 -23.33 -24.20 51.88
C ALA A 224 -22.64 -25.18 50.91
N THR A 225 -23.21 -26.35 50.71
CA THR A 225 -22.73 -27.35 49.76
C THR A 225 -23.59 -27.32 48.52
N VAL A 226 -23.00 -26.94 47.39
CA VAL A 226 -23.62 -26.99 46.06
C VAL A 226 -23.26 -28.32 45.41
N TYR A 227 -24.25 -29.03 44.88
CA TYR A 227 -24.08 -30.38 44.32
C TYR A 227 -24.98 -30.63 43.09
N VAL A 228 -24.62 -31.62 42.27
CA VAL A 228 -25.44 -32.14 41.16
C VAL A 228 -26.13 -33.43 41.61
N ASP A 229 -27.45 -33.51 41.40
CA ASP A 229 -28.28 -34.71 41.55
C ASP A 229 -28.54 -35.35 40.19
N ALA A 230 -27.88 -36.49 39.91
CA ALA A 230 -27.92 -37.13 38.61
C ALA A 230 -29.30 -37.69 38.20
N ASN A 231 -30.27 -37.72 39.12
CA ASN A 231 -31.63 -38.23 38.86
C ASN A 231 -32.67 -37.12 38.62
N ASP A 232 -32.29 -35.85 38.71
CA ASP A 232 -33.19 -34.72 38.49
C ASP A 232 -32.90 -34.11 37.12
N ASP A 233 -33.66 -34.52 36.11
CA ASP A 233 -33.50 -34.07 34.71
C ASP A 233 -34.06 -32.67 34.45
N THR A 234 -34.55 -31.98 35.48
CA THR A 234 -35.15 -30.65 35.37
C THR A 234 -34.32 -29.59 36.09
N ASN A 235 -33.96 -29.84 37.36
CA ASN A 235 -33.16 -28.94 38.21
C ASN A 235 -32.06 -29.71 38.99
N PRO A 236 -31.05 -30.26 38.29
CA PRO A 236 -30.01 -31.11 38.87
C PRO A 236 -29.05 -30.38 39.80
N VAL A 237 -28.78 -29.09 39.60
CA VAL A 237 -27.88 -28.32 40.47
C VAL A 237 -28.65 -27.81 41.68
N LYS A 238 -28.20 -28.18 42.88
CA LYS A 238 -28.89 -27.91 44.15
C LYS A 238 -27.91 -27.37 45.19
N ILE A 239 -28.44 -26.71 46.21
CA ILE A 239 -27.69 -26.21 47.36
C ILE A 239 -28.28 -26.80 48.65
N ALA A 240 -27.42 -27.27 49.55
CA ALA A 240 -27.78 -27.73 50.89
C ALA A 240 -27.00 -26.94 51.95
N LEU A 241 -27.65 -26.64 53.07
CA LEU A 241 -27.03 -25.99 54.23
C LEU A 241 -26.77 -27.05 55.33
N VAL A 242 -25.53 -27.15 55.81
CA VAL A 242 -25.10 -28.04 56.91
C VAL A 242 -25.38 -27.33 58.25
N PRO A 243 -25.91 -28.00 59.31
CA PRO A 243 -25.90 -29.45 59.57
C PRO A 243 -27.19 -30.23 59.24
N SER A 244 -28.31 -29.56 58.93
CA SER A 244 -29.60 -30.22 58.72
C SER A 244 -29.79 -30.83 57.32
N GLY A 245 -28.93 -30.48 56.36
CA GLY A 245 -29.00 -30.94 54.97
C GLY A 245 -27.93 -31.95 54.56
N VAL A 246 -27.21 -32.58 55.50
CA VAL A 246 -26.19 -33.58 55.15
C VAL A 246 -26.86 -34.70 54.37
N VAL A 247 -26.45 -34.86 53.11
CA VAL A 247 -26.88 -35.96 52.24
C VAL A 247 -26.29 -37.26 52.81
N GLN A 248 -26.95 -37.82 53.82
CA GLN A 248 -26.63 -39.15 54.33
C GLN A 248 -27.10 -40.17 53.29
N ASN A 249 -26.21 -41.11 52.94
CA ASN A 249 -26.22 -41.95 51.73
C ASN A 249 -25.71 -41.24 50.48
N ILE A 250 -24.38 -41.08 50.43
CA ILE A 250 -23.58 -40.85 49.21
C ILE A 250 -23.63 -42.13 48.35
N ALA A 251 -24.83 -42.57 47.99
CA ALA A 251 -25.02 -43.44 46.85
C ALA A 251 -24.39 -42.71 45.65
N ALA A 252 -23.94 -43.47 44.64
CA ALA A 252 -23.17 -43.01 43.48
C ALA A 252 -23.83 -41.92 42.57
N ARG A 253 -24.81 -41.17 43.08
CA ARG A 253 -25.76 -40.26 42.41
C ARG A 253 -25.53 -38.76 42.64
N TYR A 254 -24.80 -38.35 43.68
CA TYR A 254 -24.58 -36.93 43.99
C TYR A 254 -23.12 -36.52 43.77
N PHE A 255 -22.91 -35.36 43.14
CA PHE A 255 -21.58 -34.82 42.87
C PHE A 255 -21.41 -33.46 43.53
N ILE A 256 -20.44 -33.33 44.45
CA ILE A 256 -20.16 -32.05 45.10
C ILE A 256 -19.47 -31.12 44.10
N VAL A 257 -20.08 -29.96 43.88
CA VAL A 257 -19.61 -28.92 42.96
C VAL A 257 -18.81 -27.87 43.70
N ALA A 258 -19.30 -27.41 44.85
CA ALA A 258 -18.59 -26.44 45.68
C ALA A 258 -19.07 -26.50 47.12
N GLU A 259 -18.17 -26.20 48.05
CA GLU A 259 -18.46 -25.92 49.44
C GLU A 259 -18.10 -24.48 49.73
N ILE A 260 -19.01 -23.75 50.35
CA ILE A 260 -18.83 -22.33 50.65
C ILE A 260 -18.95 -22.14 52.16
N TRP A 261 -17.87 -21.63 52.75
CA TRP A 261 -17.78 -21.37 54.18
C TRP A 261 -17.20 -19.98 54.43
N ARG A 262 -17.97 -19.11 55.08
CA ARG A 262 -17.54 -17.72 55.41
C ARG A 262 -16.99 -16.92 54.22
N GLY A 263 -17.60 -17.06 53.05
CA GLY A 263 -17.15 -16.38 51.81
C GLY A 263 -16.01 -17.10 51.07
N VAL A 264 -15.46 -18.18 51.63
CA VAL A 264 -14.44 -19.00 50.97
C VAL A 264 -15.11 -20.13 50.21
N VAL A 265 -14.96 -20.11 48.89
CA VAL A 265 -15.37 -21.22 48.02
C VAL A 265 -14.24 -22.23 47.90
N LYS A 266 -14.55 -23.51 48.17
CA LYS A 266 -13.73 -24.67 47.84
C LYS A 266 -14.47 -25.49 46.78
N SER A 267 -13.82 -25.77 45.67
CA SER A 267 -14.41 -26.54 44.59
C SER A 267 -13.35 -27.47 43.99
N PRO A 268 -13.72 -28.71 43.60
CA PRO A 268 -12.87 -29.54 42.75
C PRO A 268 -12.81 -29.02 41.30
N PHE A 269 -13.61 -28.03 40.94
CA PHE A 269 -13.66 -27.39 39.63
C PHE A 269 -13.04 -25.97 39.68
N PRO A 270 -12.58 -25.43 38.53
CA PRO A 270 -12.11 -24.06 38.46
C PRO A 270 -13.21 -23.06 38.85
N VAL A 271 -12.87 -22.16 39.79
CA VAL A 271 -13.74 -21.06 40.22
C VAL A 271 -13.07 -19.74 39.88
N MET A 272 -13.69 -18.95 39.01
CA MET A 272 -13.28 -17.58 38.73
C MET A 272 -13.93 -16.63 39.75
N ARG A 273 -13.09 -15.89 40.49
CA ARG A 273 -13.56 -14.80 41.37
C ARG A 273 -13.67 -13.51 40.59
N LEU A 274 -14.87 -12.93 40.49
CA LEU A 274 -15.10 -11.71 39.71
C LEU A 274 -14.33 -10.51 40.31
N ASP A 275 -14.21 -10.45 41.64
CA ASP A 275 -13.62 -9.34 42.39
C ASP A 275 -12.09 -9.24 42.34
N GLU A 276 -11.40 -10.37 42.17
CA GLU A 276 -9.93 -10.42 42.12
C GLU A 276 -9.40 -9.99 40.76
N ASN A 277 -10.19 -10.18 39.70
CA ASN A 277 -9.78 -9.85 38.34
C ASN A 277 -9.71 -8.34 38.08
N LEU A 278 -10.40 -7.47 38.84
CA LEU A 278 -10.54 -6.04 38.54
C LEU A 278 -9.67 -5.09 39.40
N LYS A 279 -8.98 -5.57 40.43
CA LYS A 279 -8.20 -4.71 41.36
C LYS A 279 -7.02 -4.00 40.64
N SER A 280 -6.98 -2.66 40.69
CA SER A 280 -5.89 -1.80 40.17
C SER A 280 -5.68 -1.84 38.64
N ARG A 281 -6.76 -2.03 37.85
CA ARG A 281 -6.68 -1.92 36.39
C ARG A 281 -6.75 -0.46 35.93
N ILE A 282 -5.98 -0.14 34.90
CA ILE A 282 -6.14 1.08 34.10
C ILE A 282 -6.73 0.73 32.74
N GLN A 283 -7.58 1.61 32.22
CA GLN A 283 -8.15 1.50 30.88
C GLN A 283 -7.96 2.83 30.14
N PHE A 284 -7.09 2.80 29.13
CA PHE A 284 -6.87 3.94 28.25
C PHE A 284 -8.10 4.25 27.40
N ARG A 285 -8.38 5.54 27.20
CA ARG A 285 -9.44 6.02 26.30
C ARG A 285 -9.04 5.86 24.83
N TYR A 286 -7.75 5.94 24.54
CA TYR A 286 -7.16 5.73 23.22
C TYR A 286 -5.91 4.84 23.32
N PRO A 287 -5.56 4.06 22.27
CA PRO A 287 -4.34 3.25 22.28
C PRO A 287 -3.10 4.07 22.62
N ILE A 288 -2.09 3.42 23.21
CA ILE A 288 -0.77 4.00 23.45
C ILE A 288 -0.12 4.26 22.09
N ALA A 289 0.25 5.50 21.80
CA ALA A 289 0.88 5.85 20.54
C ALA A 289 2.41 5.84 20.69
N ILE A 290 3.08 5.10 19.83
CA ILE A 290 4.53 5.09 19.67
C ILE A 290 4.81 5.98 18.46
N LEU A 291 5.81 6.86 18.53
CA LEU A 291 6.07 7.84 17.47
C LEU A 291 7.56 8.17 17.41
N GLY A 292 8.29 7.49 16.50
CA GLY A 292 9.73 7.62 16.42
C GLY A 292 10.39 7.28 17.75
N ASP A 293 11.01 8.27 18.39
CA ASP A 293 11.67 8.14 19.70
C ASP A 293 10.77 8.52 20.89
N LYS A 294 9.46 8.66 20.67
CA LYS A 294 8.47 9.03 21.70
C LYS A 294 7.45 7.93 21.97
N ILE A 295 6.96 7.88 23.20
CA ILE A 295 5.77 7.13 23.62
C ILE A 295 4.74 8.08 24.23
N ARG A 296 3.48 7.90 23.85
CA ARG A 296 2.35 8.75 24.18
C ARG A 296 1.25 7.93 24.86
N PHE A 297 0.91 8.31 26.10
CA PHE A 297 -0.14 7.66 26.89
C PHE A 297 -1.39 8.54 26.91
N SER A 298 -2.53 8.00 26.51
CA SER A 298 -3.77 8.77 26.49
C SER A 298 -4.37 8.93 27.89
N ALA A 299 -5.37 9.80 28.04
CA ALA A 299 -6.23 9.80 29.21
C ALA A 299 -6.76 8.39 29.53
N PHE A 300 -6.84 8.01 30.81
CA PHE A 300 -7.25 6.68 31.22
C PHE A 300 -8.14 6.71 32.46
N TYR A 301 -9.00 5.70 32.56
CA TYR A 301 -9.72 5.39 33.79
C TYR A 301 -8.89 4.47 34.66
N HIS A 302 -8.81 4.77 35.96
CA HIS A 302 -8.26 3.88 36.96
C HIS A 302 -9.38 3.42 37.89
N TYR A 303 -9.47 2.12 38.13
CA TYR A 303 -10.45 1.54 39.04
C TYR A 303 -9.85 1.23 40.41
N THR A 304 -10.46 1.75 41.48
CA THR A 304 -10.19 1.31 42.85
C THR A 304 -11.47 0.84 43.55
N ARG A 305 -11.30 -0.05 44.54
CA ARG A 305 -12.41 -0.49 45.40
C ARG A 305 -13.05 0.66 46.19
N ARG A 306 -12.33 1.77 46.41
CA ARG A 306 -12.78 2.88 47.26
C ARG A 306 -13.49 3.98 46.47
N THR A 307 -13.08 4.22 45.22
CA THR A 307 -13.53 5.37 44.42
C THR A 307 -14.20 4.98 43.10
N GLY A 308 -14.29 3.69 42.77
CA GLY A 308 -14.75 3.25 41.46
C GLY A 308 -13.81 3.71 40.34
N PHE A 309 -14.37 4.08 39.18
CA PHE A 309 -13.60 4.60 38.05
C PHE A 309 -13.29 6.10 38.21
N THR A 310 -12.01 6.47 38.18
CA THR A 310 -11.55 7.86 38.14
C THR A 310 -10.85 8.13 36.83
N LEU A 311 -11.25 9.19 36.11
CA LEU A 311 -10.62 9.62 34.87
C LEU A 311 -9.42 10.54 35.16
N TYR A 312 -8.27 10.19 34.60
CA TYR A 312 -7.09 11.05 34.59
C TYR A 312 -6.85 11.58 33.17
N SER A 313 -6.53 12.87 33.04
CA SER A 313 -6.26 13.53 31.74
C SER A 313 -5.16 14.59 31.86
N PRO A 314 -4.41 14.90 30.77
CA PRO A 314 -3.39 15.94 30.80
C PRO A 314 -3.97 17.33 31.14
N ALA A 315 -3.27 18.08 31.99
CA ALA A 315 -3.72 19.41 32.42
C ALA A 315 -3.70 20.46 31.30
N SER A 316 -2.89 20.26 30.25
CA SER A 316 -2.82 21.11 29.05
C SER A 316 -4.04 20.98 28.13
N GLY A 317 -4.92 20.00 28.41
CA GLY A 317 -6.00 19.64 27.49
C GLY A 317 -5.55 18.92 26.22
N ASP A 318 -4.28 18.50 26.15
CA ASP A 318 -3.80 17.58 25.12
C ASP A 318 -4.35 16.17 25.35
N LEU A 319 -4.35 15.34 24.31
CA LEU A 319 -4.90 13.98 24.39
C LEU A 319 -3.95 13.01 25.09
N TYR A 320 -2.64 13.28 25.04
CA TYR A 320 -1.58 12.35 25.47
C TYR A 320 -0.57 13.01 26.41
N TRP A 321 -0.07 12.25 27.38
CA TRP A 321 1.22 12.51 28.02
C TRP A 321 2.34 11.91 27.16
N GLU A 322 3.39 12.69 26.89
CA GLU A 322 4.50 12.30 26.01
C GLU A 322 5.79 12.05 26.82
N PHE A 323 6.49 10.96 26.51
CA PHE A 323 7.77 10.59 27.11
C PHE A 323 8.76 10.12 26.04
N ASP A 324 10.05 10.24 26.33
CA ASP A 324 11.12 9.67 25.50
C ASP A 324 11.23 8.16 25.66
N LEU A 325 11.35 7.44 24.54
CA LEU A 325 11.71 6.02 24.54
C LEU A 325 13.17 5.83 24.93
N SER A 326 13.45 4.71 25.61
CA SER A 326 14.84 4.32 25.82
C SER A 326 15.52 4.01 24.48
N THR A 327 16.57 4.77 24.15
CA THR A 327 17.45 4.53 23.00
C THR A 327 18.59 3.57 23.32
N ALA A 328 18.85 3.31 24.61
CA ALA A 328 19.90 2.42 25.06
C ALA A 328 19.55 0.95 24.79
N THR A 329 20.55 0.16 24.38
CA THR A 329 20.40 -1.29 24.14
C THR A 329 20.48 -2.12 25.42
N ASN A 330 20.92 -1.53 26.52
CA ASN A 330 21.20 -2.20 27.79
C ASN A 330 20.50 -1.55 29.00
N SER A 331 19.64 -0.55 28.79
CA SER A 331 18.93 0.14 29.87
C SER A 331 17.45 0.25 29.53
N GLU A 332 16.61 -0.42 30.32
CA GLU A 332 15.16 -0.38 30.16
C GLU A 332 14.59 0.86 30.86
N THR A 333 13.68 1.58 30.20
CA THR A 333 12.85 2.61 30.82
C THR A 333 11.44 2.09 31.04
N ARG A 334 10.96 2.12 32.28
CA ARG A 334 9.63 1.64 32.69
C ARG A 334 8.69 2.80 32.94
N TYR A 335 7.45 2.64 32.49
CA TYR A 335 6.36 3.59 32.64
C TYR A 335 5.29 3.01 33.55
N TYR A 336 4.89 3.76 34.57
CA TYR A 336 3.93 3.31 35.56
C TYR A 336 2.98 4.43 35.97
N PHE A 337 1.78 4.05 36.40
CA PHE A 337 0.81 4.95 37.01
C PHE A 337 1.08 5.03 38.51
N ASP A 338 1.23 6.27 38.99
CA ASP A 338 1.45 6.66 40.38
C ASP A 338 0.15 7.24 40.98
N PRO A 339 -0.66 6.43 41.69
CA PRO A 339 -1.92 6.89 42.27
C PRO A 339 -1.71 7.95 43.36
N VAL A 340 -0.54 7.97 44.02
CA VAL A 340 -0.24 8.93 45.09
C VAL A 340 0.07 10.30 44.48
N ALA A 341 0.93 10.34 43.46
CA ALA A 341 1.20 11.57 42.72
C ALA A 341 -0.08 12.10 42.06
N ALA A 342 -0.90 11.21 41.51
CA ALA A 342 -2.18 11.57 40.89
C ALA A 342 -3.16 12.19 41.90
N ALA A 343 -3.28 11.62 43.10
CA ALA A 343 -4.10 12.18 44.18
C ALA A 343 -3.58 13.55 44.68
N ALA A 344 -2.28 13.80 44.56
CA ALA A 344 -1.65 15.08 44.86
C ALA A 344 -1.75 16.12 43.72
N GLY A 345 -2.46 15.81 42.63
CA GLY A 345 -2.61 16.71 41.47
C GLY A 345 -1.36 16.78 40.58
N SER A 346 -0.38 15.90 40.77
CA SER A 346 0.80 15.80 39.92
C SER A 346 0.57 14.90 38.71
N ALA A 347 1.49 14.93 37.73
CA ALA A 347 1.43 14.06 36.55
C ALA A 347 1.33 12.57 36.98
N PRO A 348 0.27 11.86 36.56
CA PRO A 348 -0.06 10.53 37.08
C PRO A 348 0.82 9.41 36.51
N ILE A 349 1.45 9.64 35.35
CA ILE A 349 2.37 8.67 34.73
C ILE A 349 3.80 9.12 35.01
N LYS A 350 4.64 8.17 35.38
CA LYS A 350 6.07 8.36 35.64
C LYS A 350 6.91 7.44 34.76
N ALA A 351 8.11 7.90 34.42
CA ALA A 351 9.12 7.13 33.70
C ALA A 351 10.37 6.97 34.58
N VAL A 352 10.94 5.76 34.64
CA VAL A 352 12.18 5.48 35.38
C VAL A 352 13.09 4.60 34.53
N SER A 353 14.37 4.98 34.42
CA SER A 353 15.38 4.19 33.71
C SER A 353 16.17 3.30 34.67
N GLY A 354 16.47 2.07 34.24
CA GLY A 354 17.28 1.10 34.99
C GLY A 354 16.48 0.16 35.91
N ASN A 355 17.18 -0.54 36.81
CA ASN A 355 16.62 -1.61 37.65
C ASN A 355 15.75 -1.14 38.83
N ALA A 356 15.54 0.17 39.00
CA ALA A 356 14.81 0.72 40.12
C ALA A 356 13.29 0.56 39.92
N PHE A 357 12.69 -0.44 40.56
CA PHE A 357 11.26 -0.37 40.91
C PHE A 357 11.13 0.46 42.18
N PRO A 358 10.34 1.55 42.21
CA PRO A 358 9.95 2.14 43.47
C PRO A 358 9.08 1.12 44.24
N MET A 359 9.57 0.63 45.38
CA MET A 359 8.79 -0.20 46.31
C MET A 359 8.21 0.69 47.41
N PHE A 360 6.88 0.72 47.55
CA PHE A 360 6.19 1.37 48.66
C PHE A 360 5.29 0.39 49.42
N PRO A 361 4.83 0.74 50.66
CA PRO A 361 4.12 -0.17 51.56
C PRO A 361 2.84 -0.77 50.96
N ARG A 362 2.42 -1.90 51.55
CA ARG A 362 1.57 -2.98 51.01
C ARG A 362 0.22 -2.62 50.32
N ASP A 363 -0.25 -1.38 50.31
CA ASP A 363 -1.58 -1.01 49.78
C ASP A 363 -1.59 0.00 48.60
N ASP A 364 -0.50 0.74 48.34
CA ASP A 364 -0.41 1.74 47.25
C ASP A 364 0.48 1.24 46.10
N ARG A 365 0.09 0.13 45.48
CA ARG A 365 0.88 -0.48 44.39
C ARG A 365 0.78 0.36 43.11
N PHE A 366 1.92 0.72 42.54
CA PHE A 366 1.99 1.26 41.18
C PHE A 366 1.37 0.29 40.17
N VAL A 367 0.73 0.84 39.14
CA VAL A 367 0.25 0.04 38.01
C VAL A 367 1.28 0.14 36.90
N PHE A 368 1.96 -0.97 36.60
CA PHE A 368 2.86 -1.03 35.45
C PHE A 368 2.06 -0.85 34.16
N ILE A 369 2.55 0.03 33.27
CA ILE A 369 1.89 0.32 32.00
C ILE A 369 2.69 -0.27 30.85
N ALA A 370 3.96 0.10 30.75
CA ALA A 370 4.82 -0.29 29.64
C ALA A 370 6.28 -0.26 30.06
N ALA A 371 7.13 -0.92 29.28
CA ALA A 371 8.58 -0.75 29.33
C ALA A 371 9.11 -0.50 27.93
N SER A 372 10.25 0.18 27.83
CA SER A 372 10.95 0.40 26.57
C SER A 372 12.44 0.11 26.67
N LEU A 373 12.99 -0.54 25.65
CA LEU A 373 14.40 -0.88 25.51
C LEU A 373 14.75 -0.85 24.02
N ALA A 374 15.86 -0.18 23.64
CA ALA A 374 16.29 -0.06 22.25
C ALA A 374 15.16 0.37 21.28
N ARG A 375 14.36 1.38 21.68
CA ARG A 375 13.15 1.87 20.96
C ARG A 375 12.01 0.85 20.82
N SER A 376 12.16 -0.36 21.35
CA SER A 376 11.10 -1.36 21.41
C SER A 376 10.25 -1.12 22.65
N VAL A 377 8.94 -1.29 22.54
CA VAL A 377 7.98 -1.13 23.64
C VAL A 377 7.35 -2.48 23.97
N ARG A 378 7.31 -2.81 25.26
CA ARG A 378 6.60 -3.96 25.83
C ARG A 378 5.45 -3.46 26.70
N THR A 379 4.22 -3.87 26.39
CA THR A 379 3.02 -3.54 27.17
C THR A 379 1.91 -4.54 26.87
N ASP A 380 0.99 -4.72 27.82
CA ASP A 380 -0.23 -5.51 27.65
C ASP A 380 -1.40 -4.64 27.14
N HIS A 381 -1.18 -3.32 27.01
CA HIS A 381 -2.15 -2.39 26.46
C HIS A 381 -2.05 -2.31 24.94
N GLN A 382 -3.14 -1.91 24.32
CA GLN A 382 -3.16 -1.71 22.88
C GLN A 382 -2.22 -0.57 22.47
N THR A 383 -1.32 -0.83 21.53
CA THR A 383 -0.38 0.15 20.97
C THR A 383 -0.66 0.46 19.50
N VAL A 384 -0.31 1.66 19.06
CA VAL A 384 -0.31 2.13 17.67
C VAL A 384 1.01 2.86 17.34
N GLY A 385 1.41 2.96 16.06
CA GLY A 385 2.56 3.80 15.64
C GLY A 385 3.99 3.23 15.79
N ALA A 386 4.23 1.94 15.50
CA ALA A 386 5.54 1.34 15.78
C ALA A 386 6.75 1.89 14.96
N ARG A 387 6.60 2.30 13.69
CA ARG A 387 7.66 2.92 12.85
C ARG A 387 7.06 3.81 11.75
N PRO A 388 7.68 4.97 11.41
CA PRO A 388 7.32 5.73 10.20
C PRO A 388 7.35 4.82 8.96
N GLY A 389 6.29 4.84 8.16
CA GLY A 389 6.12 3.95 7.00
C GLY A 389 5.57 2.56 7.34
N SER A 390 4.76 2.39 8.39
CA SER A 390 4.13 1.10 8.69
C SER A 390 2.66 1.11 9.17
N ARG A 391 1.97 0.06 8.70
CA ARG A 391 0.57 -0.43 8.78
C ARG A 391 -0.49 0.26 7.91
N HIS A 392 -0.65 1.58 7.94
CA HIS A 392 -1.73 2.22 7.16
C HIS A 392 -1.35 3.60 6.63
N LEU A 393 -1.31 3.74 5.31
CA LEU A 393 -1.19 5.02 4.62
C LEU A 393 -2.49 5.84 4.74
N SER A 394 -2.37 7.17 4.71
CA SER A 394 -3.54 8.04 4.60
C SER A 394 -4.32 7.74 3.33
N MET A 395 -5.62 7.50 3.50
CA MET A 395 -6.62 7.38 2.43
C MET A 395 -7.00 8.75 1.85
N PHE A 396 -6.63 9.85 2.50
CA PHE A 396 -6.91 11.20 2.01
C PHE A 396 -5.81 11.70 1.11
N SER A 397 -5.85 11.37 -0.18
CA SER A 397 -4.74 11.59 -1.11
C SER A 397 -4.32 13.05 -1.29
N ARG A 398 -5.22 14.01 -1.02
CA ARG A 398 -4.98 15.46 -1.08
C ARG A 398 -5.14 16.17 0.26
N GLY A 399 -5.02 15.45 1.37
CA GLY A 399 -5.27 16.01 2.70
C GLY A 399 -4.38 17.20 3.10
N ASN A 400 -3.14 17.25 2.60
CA ASN A 400 -2.19 18.36 2.76
C ASN A 400 -2.26 19.43 1.65
N ASP A 401 -3.14 19.24 0.68
CA ASP A 401 -3.23 20.04 -0.54
C ASP A 401 -4.71 20.28 -0.87
N PRO A 402 -5.40 21.05 -0.02
CA PRO A 402 -6.84 21.18 -0.06
C PRO A 402 -7.34 21.75 -1.39
N ASP A 403 -6.53 22.54 -2.11
CA ASP A 403 -6.82 23.07 -3.45
C ASP A 403 -7.18 22.00 -4.49
N ARG A 404 -6.80 20.74 -4.24
CA ARG A 404 -7.03 19.59 -5.13
C ARG A 404 -8.03 18.58 -4.56
N SER A 405 -8.65 18.89 -3.42
CA SER A 405 -9.70 18.04 -2.85
C SER A 405 -10.85 17.90 -3.86
N THR A 406 -11.42 16.71 -3.98
CA THR A 406 -12.54 16.50 -4.93
C THR A 406 -13.87 17.03 -4.39
N LEU A 407 -13.95 17.28 -3.08
CA LEU A 407 -15.13 17.79 -2.40
C LEU A 407 -14.80 19.05 -1.59
N PHE A 408 -15.67 20.04 -1.71
CA PHE A 408 -15.69 21.26 -0.90
C PHE A 408 -17.12 21.61 -0.53
N SER A 409 -17.30 22.21 0.65
CA SER A 409 -18.54 22.93 0.95
C SER A 409 -18.65 24.19 0.10
N ALA A 410 -19.88 24.62 -0.19
CA ALA A 410 -20.15 25.76 -1.06
C ALA A 410 -19.50 27.08 -0.56
N ASN A 411 -19.29 27.20 0.75
CA ASN A 411 -18.73 28.40 1.39
C ASN A 411 -17.28 28.20 1.87
N ALA A 412 -16.61 27.12 1.46
CA ALA A 412 -15.19 26.95 1.74
C ALA A 412 -14.35 27.87 0.86
N LEU A 413 -13.41 28.58 1.49
CA LEU A 413 -12.41 29.42 0.85
C LEU A 413 -11.03 28.79 1.07
N LEU A 414 -10.13 28.94 0.10
CA LEU A 414 -8.74 28.54 0.27
C LEU A 414 -7.93 29.68 0.88
N ALA A 415 -7.09 29.37 1.85
CA ALA A 415 -6.19 30.32 2.50
C ALA A 415 -4.80 29.70 2.68
N ASP A 416 -3.77 30.54 2.63
CA ASP A 416 -2.40 30.11 2.91
C ASP A 416 -2.19 30.05 4.43
N PHE A 417 -1.44 29.06 4.90
CA PHE A 417 -1.07 29.00 6.31
C PHE A 417 0.05 29.99 6.60
N THR A 418 -0.15 30.85 7.60
CA THR A 418 0.88 31.78 8.09
C THR A 418 1.78 31.15 9.15
N SER A 419 1.41 29.98 9.69
CA SER A 419 2.14 29.26 10.73
C SER A 419 3.44 28.63 10.18
N SER A 420 4.57 28.96 10.80
CA SER A 420 5.87 28.34 10.51
C SER A 420 5.91 26.84 10.84
N GLU A 421 5.14 26.43 11.84
CA GLU A 421 5.01 25.01 12.22
C GLU A 421 4.34 24.18 11.12
N LEU A 422 3.31 24.73 10.47
CA LEU A 422 2.60 24.02 9.40
C LEU A 422 3.42 24.01 8.10
N THR A 423 3.99 25.15 7.74
CA THR A 423 4.77 25.29 6.49
C THR A 423 6.04 24.43 6.51
N SER A 424 6.74 24.32 7.65
CA SER A 424 7.89 23.42 7.83
C SER A 424 7.52 21.93 7.69
N ARG A 425 6.24 21.57 7.87
CA ARG A 425 5.71 20.21 7.66
C ARG A 425 5.16 19.98 6.26
N GLY A 426 5.32 20.96 5.35
CA GLY A 426 4.81 20.90 3.99
C GLY A 426 3.31 21.18 3.86
N ILE A 427 2.65 21.65 4.93
CA ILE A 427 1.25 22.06 4.90
C ILE A 427 1.24 23.58 4.65
N VAL A 428 1.08 23.96 3.39
CA VAL A 428 1.21 25.37 2.97
C VAL A 428 -0.15 26.07 2.78
N ARG A 429 -1.23 25.30 2.58
CA ARG A 429 -2.58 25.84 2.36
C ARG A 429 -3.63 25.06 3.14
N GLY A 430 -4.75 25.72 3.43
CA GLY A 430 -5.89 25.21 4.17
C GLY A 430 -7.23 25.72 3.62
N VAL A 431 -8.33 25.16 4.12
CA VAL A 431 -9.68 25.68 3.91
C VAL A 431 -10.13 26.53 5.10
N THR A 432 -10.81 27.63 4.84
CA THR A 432 -11.44 28.53 5.81
C THR A 432 -12.85 28.91 5.32
N GLY A 433 -13.56 29.77 6.04
CA GLY A 433 -14.95 30.15 5.73
C GLY A 433 -15.97 29.66 6.78
N ILE A 434 -17.24 30.05 6.60
CA ILE A 434 -18.34 29.67 7.50
C ILE A 434 -18.54 28.15 7.52
N GLU A 435 -18.36 27.51 6.37
CA GLU A 435 -18.36 26.06 6.22
C GLU A 435 -17.00 25.69 5.64
N ALA A 436 -16.01 25.45 6.49
CA ALA A 436 -14.64 25.17 6.05
C ALA A 436 -14.41 23.66 5.92
N PHE A 437 -15.16 23.00 5.02
CA PHE A 437 -15.08 21.56 4.80
C PHE A 437 -14.43 21.20 3.48
N TYR A 438 -13.60 20.17 3.51
CA TYR A 438 -13.01 19.55 2.32
C TYR A 438 -12.87 18.04 2.49
N GLY A 439 -12.81 17.31 1.39
CA GLY A 439 -12.81 15.85 1.42
C GLY A 439 -12.66 15.17 0.06
N GLU A 440 -12.81 13.85 0.07
CA GLU A 440 -12.65 12.98 -1.10
C GLU A 440 -13.68 11.83 -1.15
N ASP A 441 -13.72 11.15 -2.29
CA ASP A 441 -14.40 9.87 -2.43
C ASP A 441 -13.63 8.78 -1.66
N LEU A 442 -14.37 7.90 -0.98
CA LEU A 442 -13.85 6.70 -0.33
C LEU A 442 -13.70 5.57 -1.35
N PRO A 443 -12.80 4.60 -1.09
CA PRO A 443 -12.70 3.41 -1.90
C PRO A 443 -14.04 2.67 -2.04
N PRO A 444 -14.33 2.08 -3.20
CA PRO A 444 -15.55 1.34 -3.45
C PRO A 444 -15.61 0.00 -2.71
N ASP A 445 -14.63 -0.33 -1.88
CA ASP A 445 -14.58 -1.49 -0.96
C ASP A 445 -14.77 -1.09 0.53
N MET A 446 -15.10 0.18 0.83
CA MET A 446 -15.33 0.66 2.20
C MET A 446 -16.41 -0.18 2.93
N PRO A 447 -16.13 -0.73 4.14
CA PRO A 447 -17.05 -1.61 4.87
C PRO A 447 -18.15 -0.82 5.61
N LEU A 448 -19.31 -1.44 5.85
CA LEU A 448 -20.40 -0.80 6.63
C LEU A 448 -20.03 -0.58 8.11
N GLU A 449 -19.09 -1.38 8.60
CA GLU A 449 -18.64 -1.38 9.98
C GLU A 449 -17.12 -1.50 10.03
N GLY A 450 -16.49 -0.75 10.93
CA GLY A 450 -15.05 -0.76 11.07
C GLY A 450 -14.56 0.28 12.08
N TRP A 451 -13.30 0.68 11.91
CA TRP A 451 -12.62 1.70 12.69
C TRP A 451 -12.17 2.82 11.77
N TYR A 452 -12.25 4.05 12.26
CA TYR A 452 -11.62 5.19 11.61
C TYR A 452 -10.50 5.77 12.47
N PHE A 453 -9.53 6.36 11.81
CA PHE A 453 -8.57 7.27 12.37
C PHE A 453 -8.57 8.52 11.50
N VAL A 454 -8.58 9.69 12.10
CA VAL A 454 -8.50 10.95 11.36
C VAL A 454 -7.63 11.93 12.12
N ARG A 455 -6.83 12.71 11.39
CA ARG A 455 -6.07 13.84 11.92
C ARG A 455 -6.33 15.07 11.07
N CYS A 456 -6.30 16.25 11.65
CA CYS A 456 -6.38 17.53 10.97
C CYS A 456 -5.55 18.58 11.72
N TYR A 457 -4.93 19.49 10.97
CA TYR A 457 -4.16 20.60 11.52
C TYR A 457 -5.00 21.88 11.39
N VAL A 458 -5.03 22.63 12.48
CA VAL A 458 -5.86 23.83 12.59
C VAL A 458 -4.98 24.99 12.98
N HIS A 459 -5.10 26.07 12.21
CA HIS A 459 -4.55 27.39 12.53
C HIS A 459 -5.70 28.32 12.90
N THR A 460 -5.55 29.09 13.97
CA THR A 460 -6.53 30.10 14.38
C THR A 460 -5.90 31.48 14.41
N PRO A 461 -6.55 32.53 13.88
CA PRO A 461 -6.08 33.89 14.04
C PRO A 461 -6.43 34.49 15.42
N VAL A 462 -7.22 33.79 16.23
CA VAL A 462 -7.75 34.30 17.50
C VAL A 462 -7.03 33.65 18.67
N VAL A 463 -6.54 34.46 19.59
CA VAL A 463 -5.92 34.02 20.85
C VAL A 463 -6.75 34.57 22.01
N ASP A 464 -7.07 33.71 22.97
CA ASP A 464 -7.72 34.06 24.22
C ASP A 464 -6.78 34.96 25.05
N PRO A 465 -7.20 36.19 25.41
CA PRO A 465 -6.36 37.13 26.14
C PRO A 465 -6.08 36.72 27.59
N GLU A 466 -6.91 35.87 28.20
CA GLU A 466 -6.74 35.43 29.58
C GLU A 466 -5.79 34.24 29.69
N THR A 467 -5.93 33.28 28.77
CA THR A 467 -5.14 32.04 28.79
C THR A 467 -3.90 32.09 27.89
N GLY A 468 -3.86 33.04 26.95
CA GLY A 468 -2.83 33.11 25.90
C GLY A 468 -2.88 31.89 24.98
N GLU A 469 -4.03 31.23 24.84
CA GLU A 469 -4.22 30.07 23.97
C GLU A 469 -5.05 30.40 22.72
N GLY A 470 -4.71 29.80 21.59
CA GLY A 470 -5.53 29.87 20.39
C GLY A 470 -6.96 29.37 20.64
N VAL A 471 -7.95 30.10 20.13
CA VAL A 471 -9.36 29.70 20.18
C VAL A 471 -9.67 28.88 18.93
N TYR A 472 -9.94 27.60 19.10
CA TYR A 472 -10.17 26.66 17.99
C TYR A 472 -11.64 26.24 17.88
N TYR A 473 -12.15 26.15 16.66
CA TYR A 473 -13.37 25.38 16.39
C TYR A 473 -13.06 23.88 16.36
N THR A 474 -13.89 23.08 17.02
CA THR A 474 -13.75 21.62 17.03
C THR A 474 -13.99 21.05 15.63
N PRO A 475 -12.98 20.45 14.96
CA PRO A 475 -13.18 19.85 13.66
C PRO A 475 -14.14 18.66 13.74
N ARG A 476 -14.85 18.42 12.66
CA ARG A 476 -15.83 17.35 12.49
C ARG A 476 -15.51 16.56 11.23
N LEU A 477 -15.61 15.23 11.34
CA LEU A 477 -15.57 14.30 10.22
C LEU A 477 -16.99 13.85 9.88
N TYR A 478 -17.36 13.97 8.62
CA TYR A 478 -18.61 13.47 8.05
C TYR A 478 -18.30 12.33 7.09
N PHE A 479 -19.04 11.23 7.19
CA PHE A 479 -19.11 10.21 6.13
C PHE A 479 -20.40 10.43 5.36
N LEU A 480 -20.34 10.39 4.03
CA LEU A 480 -21.46 10.76 3.16
C LEU A 480 -21.86 9.60 2.24
N ASP A 481 -23.14 9.56 1.90
CA ASP A 481 -23.67 8.68 0.84
C ASP A 481 -23.34 9.21 -0.57
N ALA A 482 -23.79 8.49 -1.60
CA ALA A 482 -23.62 8.89 -3.00
C ALA A 482 -24.31 10.23 -3.36
N GLY A 483 -25.37 10.59 -2.62
CA GLY A 483 -26.10 11.85 -2.75
C GLY A 483 -25.46 13.03 -1.99
N GLY A 484 -24.39 12.78 -1.22
CA GLY A 484 -23.73 13.79 -0.40
C GLY A 484 -24.40 14.02 0.97
N ASN A 485 -25.35 13.18 1.37
CA ASN A 485 -25.98 13.28 2.69
C ASN A 485 -25.10 12.64 3.75
N ALA A 486 -25.01 13.28 4.91
CA ALA A 486 -24.28 12.75 6.05
C ALA A 486 -24.95 11.49 6.61
N LEU A 487 -24.17 10.41 6.73
CA LEU A 487 -24.62 9.15 7.28
C LEU A 487 -24.66 9.20 8.81
N THR A 488 -25.69 8.55 9.36
CA THR A 488 -25.83 8.33 10.79
C THR A 488 -25.21 6.99 11.19
N THR A 489 -24.60 6.96 12.37
CA THR A 489 -24.14 5.70 12.97
C THR A 489 -25.31 4.96 13.62
N GLU A 490 -25.32 3.63 13.54
CA GLU A 490 -26.31 2.79 14.23
C GLU A 490 -26.26 3.04 15.75
N GLY A 491 -27.37 3.54 16.31
CA GLY A 491 -27.48 3.90 17.74
C GLY A 491 -26.95 5.29 18.12
N GLY A 492 -26.44 6.08 17.16
CA GLY A 492 -25.97 7.45 17.39
C GLY A 492 -26.97 8.52 16.91
N ALA A 493 -27.11 9.60 17.67
CA ALA A 493 -27.97 10.74 17.30
C ALA A 493 -27.31 11.73 16.31
N ASN A 494 -25.99 11.64 16.10
CA ASN A 494 -25.23 12.61 15.32
C ASN A 494 -24.76 12.00 13.99
N SER A 495 -24.82 12.79 12.91
CA SER A 495 -24.28 12.44 11.58
C SER A 495 -22.80 12.83 11.39
N TYR A 496 -22.06 13.04 12.49
CA TYR A 496 -20.67 13.47 12.46
C TYR A 496 -19.87 12.94 13.65
N PHE A 497 -18.54 12.92 13.47
CA PHE A 497 -17.58 12.59 14.50
C PHE A 497 -16.78 13.83 14.88
N GLY A 498 -16.88 14.28 16.13
CA GLY A 498 -16.06 15.37 16.65
C GLY A 498 -14.62 14.91 16.94
N LEU A 499 -13.64 15.72 16.54
CA LEU A 499 -12.24 15.44 16.82
C LEU A 499 -11.81 16.09 18.16
N ALA A 500 -10.88 15.47 18.85
CA ALA A 500 -10.27 15.99 20.07
C ALA A 500 -8.92 16.65 19.76
N LYS A 501 -8.53 17.67 20.54
CA LYS A 501 -7.19 18.29 20.43
C LYS A 501 -6.15 17.25 20.82
N GLU A 502 -5.35 16.80 19.84
CA GLU A 502 -4.28 15.83 20.05
C GLU A 502 -3.10 16.48 20.77
N LYS A 503 -2.62 17.60 20.21
CA LYS A 503 -1.41 18.29 20.65
C LYS A 503 -1.44 19.75 20.19
N ARG A 504 -1.05 20.66 21.08
CA ARG A 504 -0.69 22.04 20.73
C ARG A 504 0.70 22.09 20.08
N LEU A 505 0.83 22.77 18.93
CA LEU A 505 2.12 22.98 18.25
C LEU A 505 2.70 24.35 18.56
N SER A 506 1.86 25.38 18.58
CA SER A 506 2.22 26.77 18.90
C SER A 506 1.07 27.48 19.60
N VAL A 507 1.17 28.80 19.75
CA VAL A 507 0.09 29.59 20.35
C VAL A 507 -1.22 29.47 19.57
N ASP A 508 -1.14 29.43 18.25
CA ASP A 508 -2.21 29.56 17.27
C ASP A 508 -2.39 28.32 16.38
N THR A 509 -1.59 27.27 16.60
CA THR A 509 -1.61 26.05 15.80
C THR A 509 -1.77 24.81 16.68
N ALA A 510 -2.72 23.94 16.31
CA ALA A 510 -2.96 22.68 17.00
C ALA A 510 -3.28 21.53 16.04
N ILE A 511 -3.05 20.31 16.51
CA ILE A 511 -3.44 19.07 15.85
C ILE A 511 -4.70 18.54 16.52
N PHE A 512 -5.66 18.10 15.71
CA PHE A 512 -6.88 17.43 16.15
C PHE A 512 -6.93 16.01 15.60
N VAL A 513 -7.45 15.08 16.40
CA VAL A 513 -7.50 13.65 16.08
C VAL A 513 -8.85 13.06 16.45
N GLY A 514 -9.28 12.06 15.67
CA GLY A 514 -10.44 11.23 15.96
C GLY A 514 -10.10 9.76 15.76
N PHE A 515 -10.55 8.90 16.68
CA PHE A 515 -10.39 7.46 16.57
C PHE A 515 -11.57 6.77 17.26
N ALA A 516 -12.39 6.07 16.49
CA ALA A 516 -13.50 5.29 17.05
C ALA A 516 -13.96 4.19 16.07
N ARG A 517 -14.78 3.28 16.60
CA ARG A 517 -15.55 2.33 15.78
C ARG A 517 -16.71 3.07 15.12
N TYR A 518 -17.01 2.75 13.87
CA TYR A 518 -18.21 3.18 13.17
C TYR A 518 -19.03 1.98 12.73
N LYS A 519 -20.34 2.18 12.63
CA LYS A 519 -21.30 1.25 12.01
C LYS A 519 -22.38 2.09 11.35
N PHE A 520 -22.49 2.05 10.02
CA PHE A 520 -23.43 2.86 9.26
C PHE A 520 -24.62 2.02 8.77
N THR A 521 -25.77 2.67 8.60
CA THR A 521 -26.98 2.04 8.03
C THR A 521 -26.87 1.78 6.53
N SER A 522 -25.99 2.50 5.85
CA SER A 522 -25.69 2.35 4.43
C SER A 522 -24.22 2.65 4.17
N ARG A 523 -23.76 2.28 2.98
CA ARG A 523 -22.34 2.34 2.66
C ARG A 523 -21.89 3.78 2.44
N PRO A 524 -20.85 4.26 3.15
CA PRO A 524 -20.26 5.55 2.86
C PRO A 524 -19.47 5.51 1.56
N VAL A 525 -19.64 6.54 0.75
CA VAL A 525 -18.99 6.70 -0.55
C VAL A 525 -18.01 7.87 -0.54
N ARG A 526 -18.17 8.80 0.40
CA ARG A 526 -17.39 10.04 0.51
C ARG A 526 -17.16 10.39 1.97
N TYR A 527 -16.26 11.33 2.22
CA TYR A 527 -16.11 11.97 3.53
C TYR A 527 -15.69 13.42 3.37
N ASN A 528 -15.99 14.25 4.37
CA ASN A 528 -15.51 15.61 4.50
C ASN A 528 -15.02 15.87 5.93
N ILE A 529 -14.00 16.72 6.08
CA ILE A 529 -13.47 17.17 7.35
C ILE A 529 -13.35 18.69 7.37
N GLY A 530 -13.65 19.30 8.53
CA GLY A 530 -13.68 20.76 8.67
C GLY A 530 -14.48 21.20 9.88
N ALA A 531 -14.91 22.46 9.91
CA ALA A 531 -15.84 22.94 10.92
C ALA A 531 -16.83 23.97 10.35
N TYR A 532 -17.96 24.09 11.03
CA TYR A 532 -18.82 25.27 10.93
C TYR A 532 -18.25 26.36 11.84
N GLN A 533 -18.20 27.60 11.35
CA GLN A 533 -17.49 28.71 11.99
C GLN A 533 -18.30 29.99 11.94
N ASP A 534 -18.11 30.86 12.93
CA ASP A 534 -18.73 32.17 12.94
C ASP A 534 -17.90 33.16 12.11
N PRO A 535 -18.55 34.13 11.43
CA PRO A 535 -17.84 35.20 10.75
C PRO A 535 -16.93 36.00 11.69
N GLY A 536 -15.66 36.20 11.32
CA GLY A 536 -14.69 37.02 12.05
C GLY A 536 -13.74 36.27 13.00
N THR A 537 -14.01 34.98 13.29
CA THR A 537 -13.17 34.13 14.15
C THR A 537 -12.69 32.87 13.43
N MET A 538 -12.70 32.89 12.09
CA MET A 538 -12.51 31.71 11.26
C MET A 538 -11.09 31.14 11.40
N CYS A 539 -11.03 29.87 11.79
CA CYS A 539 -9.86 29.02 11.68
C CYS A 539 -9.65 28.56 10.23
N THR A 540 -8.44 28.10 9.97
CA THR A 540 -8.02 27.46 8.73
C THR A 540 -7.67 26.00 9.03
N PHE A 541 -8.23 25.07 8.25
CA PHE A 541 -8.07 23.61 8.41
C PHE A 541 -7.27 23.04 7.24
N GLY A 542 -6.33 22.14 7.51
CA GLY A 542 -5.49 21.54 6.49
C GLY A 542 -4.74 20.33 7.01
N GLY A 543 -3.92 19.72 6.16
CA GLY A 543 -3.11 18.56 6.57
C GLY A 543 -3.94 17.39 7.11
N ALA A 544 -5.12 17.16 6.54
CA ALA A 544 -5.96 16.07 7.02
C ALA A 544 -5.37 14.70 6.64
N GLN A 545 -5.50 13.73 7.54
CA GLN A 545 -5.13 12.35 7.32
C GLN A 545 -6.35 11.50 7.68
N LEU A 546 -6.66 10.48 6.89
CA LEU A 546 -7.81 9.61 7.15
C LEU A 546 -7.44 8.14 6.93
N TYR A 547 -7.88 7.29 7.84
CA TYR A 547 -8.03 5.86 7.61
C TYR A 547 -9.46 5.47 7.99
N ALA A 548 -10.08 4.60 7.21
CA ALA A 548 -11.33 3.94 7.57
C ALA A 548 -11.33 2.50 7.02
N GLY A 549 -11.48 1.50 7.89
CA GLY A 549 -11.43 0.10 7.49
C GLY A 549 -11.71 -0.87 8.63
N VAL A 550 -11.61 -2.17 8.36
CA VAL A 550 -11.95 -3.22 9.36
C VAL A 550 -10.91 -3.39 10.46
N ASN A 551 -9.66 -2.96 10.23
CA ASN A 551 -8.58 -3.21 11.18
C ASN A 551 -8.57 -2.16 12.28
N ILE A 552 -8.55 -2.65 13.53
CA ILE A 552 -8.25 -1.81 14.67
C ILE A 552 -6.76 -1.39 14.59
N GLY A 553 -6.48 -0.09 14.69
CA GLY A 553 -5.11 0.44 14.68
C GLY A 553 -4.65 1.13 13.38
N GLY A 554 -5.57 1.68 12.59
CA GLY A 554 -5.31 2.55 11.44
C GLY A 554 -4.65 3.90 11.73
N TYR A 555 -3.75 3.96 12.70
CA TYR A 555 -3.07 5.17 13.11
C TYR A 555 -2.05 5.60 12.06
N ILE A 556 -2.13 6.86 11.62
CA ILE A 556 -1.24 7.45 10.62
C ILE A 556 -0.21 8.32 11.35
N PHE A 557 1.06 8.33 10.93
CA PHE A 557 2.07 9.19 11.55
C PHE A 557 1.81 10.68 11.24
N PRO A 558 2.05 11.61 12.18
CA PRO A 558 1.88 13.04 11.91
C PRO A 558 2.69 13.54 10.71
N GLU A 559 3.85 12.94 10.47
CA GLU A 559 4.76 13.26 9.36
C GLU A 559 4.41 12.53 8.05
N GLU A 560 3.49 11.56 8.10
CA GLU A 560 3.13 10.72 6.97
C GLU A 560 2.01 11.36 6.16
N TRP A 561 2.44 12.11 5.15
CA TRP A 561 1.54 12.67 4.17
C TRP A 561 1.23 11.65 3.08
N PRO A 562 0.04 11.72 2.48
CA PRO A 562 -0.19 11.03 1.23
C PRO A 562 0.80 11.59 0.23
N THR A 563 1.80 10.78 -0.13
CA THR A 563 2.45 10.95 -1.40
C THR A 563 1.37 10.88 -2.48
N PRO A 564 1.45 11.67 -3.58
CA PRO A 564 0.69 11.37 -4.79
C PRO A 564 0.74 9.86 -4.98
N SER A 565 -0.42 9.23 -5.14
CA SER A 565 -0.56 7.79 -4.93
C SER A 565 0.56 7.03 -5.64
N ASP A 566 1.01 5.87 -5.16
CA ASP A 566 2.03 5.10 -5.89
C ASP A 566 1.58 4.69 -7.30
N MET A 567 0.30 4.95 -7.61
CA MET A 567 -0.33 4.74 -8.89
C MET A 567 -0.45 6.02 -9.71
N ASP A 568 -0.18 7.22 -9.20
CA ASP A 568 -0.20 8.44 -10.00
C ASP A 568 0.89 8.35 -11.07
N ALA A 569 0.48 8.39 -12.35
CA ALA A 569 1.42 8.44 -13.45
C ALA A 569 2.34 9.66 -13.31
N LEU A 570 3.65 9.42 -13.22
CA LEU A 570 4.71 10.40 -13.17
C LEU A 570 4.86 11.03 -14.56
N TYR A 571 3.94 11.93 -14.90
CA TYR A 571 3.89 12.57 -16.21
C TYR A 571 3.38 14.01 -16.13
N GLY A 572 3.87 14.88 -17.01
CA GLY A 572 3.41 16.27 -17.11
C GLY A 572 1.96 16.40 -17.60
N GLY A 573 1.43 17.62 -17.61
CA GLY A 573 0.07 17.90 -18.12
C GLY A 573 -0.06 17.87 -19.64
N LYS A 574 1.06 17.87 -20.37
CA LYS A 574 1.14 17.85 -21.83
C LYS A 574 2.06 16.72 -22.29
N HIS A 575 1.68 16.08 -23.39
CA HIS A 575 2.49 15.14 -24.16
C HIS A 575 2.70 15.72 -25.56
N TYR A 576 3.90 15.55 -26.10
CA TYR A 576 4.25 16.01 -27.43
C TYR A 576 4.56 14.83 -28.33
N SER A 577 3.88 14.77 -29.48
CA SER A 577 4.05 13.69 -30.46
C SER A 577 4.11 14.21 -31.89
N ILE A 578 4.63 13.37 -32.77
CA ILE A 578 4.62 13.57 -34.22
C ILE A 578 3.92 12.37 -34.84
N ALA A 579 2.87 12.61 -35.64
CA ALA A 579 2.10 11.56 -36.27
C ALA A 579 2.99 10.63 -37.12
N GLY A 580 2.83 9.32 -36.95
CA GLY A 580 3.60 8.30 -37.66
C GLY A 580 5.03 8.07 -37.12
N ARG A 581 5.44 8.72 -36.03
CA ARG A 581 6.73 8.49 -35.38
C ARG A 581 6.55 7.77 -34.05
N PRO A 582 7.30 6.68 -33.79
CA PRO A 582 7.17 5.93 -32.56
C PRO A 582 7.78 6.71 -31.38
N LEU A 583 7.03 6.80 -30.29
CA LEU A 583 7.49 7.33 -29.01
C LEU A 583 6.84 6.49 -27.90
N PRO A 584 7.46 5.36 -27.50
CA PRO A 584 6.86 4.43 -26.55
C PRO A 584 6.84 4.98 -25.13
N PHE A 585 5.84 4.56 -24.35
CA PHE A 585 5.76 4.77 -22.90
C PHE A 585 6.30 3.53 -22.18
N PHE A 586 7.25 3.71 -21.28
CA PHE A 586 7.77 2.65 -20.41
C PHE A 586 7.11 2.77 -19.04
N VAL A 587 6.08 1.93 -18.82
CA VAL A 587 5.22 1.97 -17.62
C VAL A 587 6.01 1.89 -16.30
N PRO A 588 7.08 1.07 -16.15
CA PRO A 588 7.87 1.04 -14.92
C PRO A 588 8.50 2.40 -14.56
N SER A 589 8.83 3.23 -15.54
CA SER A 589 9.35 4.60 -15.30
C SER A 589 8.25 5.63 -15.07
N MET A 590 6.98 5.28 -15.26
CA MET A 590 5.87 6.20 -15.04
C MET A 590 5.24 6.03 -13.67
N LEU A 591 5.75 5.15 -12.82
CA LEU A 591 5.18 4.82 -11.51
C LEU A 591 6.23 4.99 -10.41
N SER A 592 5.80 5.32 -9.18
CA SER A 592 6.74 5.48 -8.07
C SER A 592 7.38 4.16 -7.64
N GLY A 593 6.66 3.04 -7.79
CA GLY A 593 7.13 1.70 -7.45
C GLY A 593 7.58 0.91 -8.67
N LYS A 594 8.86 0.53 -8.74
CA LYS A 594 9.44 -0.36 -9.77
C LYS A 594 9.55 -1.83 -9.36
N ARG A 595 9.47 -2.14 -8.06
CA ARG A 595 10.13 -3.32 -7.46
C ARG A 595 9.56 -4.71 -7.78
N ASN A 596 8.35 -4.87 -8.32
CA ASN A 596 7.82 -6.20 -8.66
C ASN A 596 6.91 -6.17 -9.88
N VAL A 597 7.37 -6.75 -11.00
CA VAL A 597 6.61 -6.82 -12.27
C VAL A 597 5.27 -7.55 -12.09
N SER A 598 5.21 -8.51 -11.17
CA SER A 598 3.99 -9.26 -10.81
C SER A 598 2.95 -8.45 -10.02
N THR A 599 3.34 -7.29 -9.48
CA THR A 599 2.46 -6.38 -8.73
C THR A 599 2.44 -4.97 -9.30
N LEU A 600 3.05 -4.74 -10.47
CA LEU A 600 3.05 -3.42 -11.11
C LEU A 600 1.61 -3.02 -11.46
N PRO A 601 1.24 -1.76 -11.17
CA PRO A 601 0.01 -1.20 -11.69
C PRO A 601 -0.07 -1.33 -13.22
N LEU A 602 -1.23 -1.73 -13.72
CA LEU A 602 -1.52 -1.65 -15.15
C LEU A 602 -1.75 -0.19 -15.51
N LEU A 603 -1.06 0.32 -16.52
CA LEU A 603 -1.38 1.62 -17.12
C LEU A 603 -2.25 1.38 -18.35
N THR A 604 -3.42 2.00 -18.36
CA THR A 604 -4.30 2.13 -19.51
C THR A 604 -4.24 3.57 -20.02
N ILE A 605 -3.93 3.76 -21.29
CA ILE A 605 -4.01 5.06 -21.98
C ILE A 605 -5.25 5.03 -22.86
N ARG A 606 -6.21 5.94 -22.65
CA ARG A 606 -7.41 6.07 -23.49
C ARG A 606 -7.44 7.43 -24.18
N CYS A 607 -7.73 7.46 -25.47
CA CYS A 607 -7.97 8.69 -26.22
C CYS A 607 -9.48 8.87 -26.46
N ALA A 608 -10.07 9.95 -25.94
CA ALA A 608 -11.53 10.15 -25.91
C ALA A 608 -12.19 10.32 -27.30
N ALA A 609 -11.42 10.76 -28.30
CA ALA A 609 -11.82 10.79 -29.70
C ALA A 609 -10.63 10.29 -30.53
N SER A 610 -10.76 9.11 -31.14
CA SER A 610 -9.79 8.73 -32.18
C SER A 610 -10.03 9.60 -33.41
N ALA A 611 -8.98 9.86 -34.19
CA ALA A 611 -9.12 10.61 -35.44
C ALA A 611 -10.13 9.96 -36.43
N ASP A 612 -10.44 8.67 -36.22
CA ASP A 612 -11.35 7.86 -37.04
C ASP A 612 -12.80 7.78 -36.49
N ALA A 613 -13.14 8.55 -35.45
CA ALA A 613 -14.48 8.79 -34.88
C ALA A 613 -15.36 7.60 -34.43
N ASP A 614 -15.12 6.36 -34.86
CA ASP A 614 -16.08 5.25 -34.68
C ASP A 614 -15.71 4.25 -33.56
N THR A 615 -14.48 4.27 -33.04
CA THR A 615 -14.09 3.42 -31.89
C THR A 615 -13.11 4.11 -30.92
N PRO A 616 -13.27 3.90 -29.59
CA PRO A 616 -12.33 4.42 -28.60
C PRO A 616 -10.95 3.76 -28.78
N TYR A 617 -9.92 4.59 -28.94
CA TYR A 617 -8.54 4.12 -29.05
C TYR A 617 -7.91 4.02 -27.66
N PHE A 618 -7.50 2.83 -27.25
CA PHE A 618 -6.84 2.60 -25.97
C PHE A 618 -5.75 1.54 -26.06
N LEU A 619 -4.78 1.65 -25.15
CA LEU A 619 -3.74 0.65 -24.91
C LEU A 619 -3.68 0.37 -23.41
N SER A 620 -3.35 -0.85 -23.03
CA SER A 620 -3.19 -1.22 -21.63
C SER A 620 -2.07 -2.23 -21.45
N GLY A 621 -1.28 -2.07 -20.39
CA GLY A 621 -0.17 -2.97 -20.08
C GLY A 621 0.69 -2.49 -18.92
N ALA A 622 1.63 -3.33 -18.50
CA ALA A 622 2.56 -3.05 -17.39
C ALA A 622 4.03 -2.87 -17.84
N GLY A 623 4.32 -3.11 -19.13
CA GLY A 623 5.66 -3.00 -19.72
C GLY A 623 5.77 -1.75 -20.61
N THR A 624 5.88 -1.96 -21.91
CA THR A 624 5.97 -0.89 -22.92
C THR A 624 4.62 -0.71 -23.61
N LEU A 625 4.18 0.54 -23.78
CA LEU A 625 3.00 0.91 -24.54
C LEU A 625 3.41 1.79 -25.72
N GLU A 626 3.14 1.34 -26.94
CA GLU A 626 3.44 2.09 -28.16
C GLU A 626 2.14 2.63 -28.76
N LEU A 627 1.94 3.95 -28.64
CA LEU A 627 0.76 4.63 -29.13
C LEU A 627 0.95 5.02 -30.61
N ASP A 628 -0.03 4.70 -31.44
CA ASP A 628 -0.16 5.26 -32.77
C ASP A 628 -0.72 6.68 -32.64
N TYR A 629 0.20 7.64 -32.69
CA TYR A 629 -0.16 9.04 -32.56
C TYR A 629 -1.02 9.55 -33.72
N ALA A 630 -1.06 8.91 -34.89
CA ALA A 630 -2.00 9.30 -35.95
C ALA A 630 -3.46 9.08 -35.54
N ARG A 631 -3.71 8.12 -34.64
CA ARG A 631 -5.04 7.77 -34.12
C ARG A 631 -5.36 8.43 -32.78
N ALA A 632 -4.35 8.90 -32.04
CA ALA A 632 -4.52 9.56 -30.76
C ALA A 632 -5.21 10.94 -30.89
N GLY A 633 -6.29 11.16 -30.14
CA GLY A 633 -6.96 12.46 -30.05
C GLY A 633 -6.15 13.53 -29.32
N SER A 634 -6.71 14.73 -29.14
CA SER A 634 -6.07 15.86 -28.46
C SER A 634 -5.96 15.70 -26.93
N SER A 635 -6.51 14.63 -26.36
CA SER A 635 -6.50 14.34 -24.93
C SER A 635 -6.34 12.84 -24.70
N MET A 636 -5.45 12.50 -23.76
CA MET A 636 -5.18 11.16 -23.29
C MET A 636 -5.53 11.04 -21.82
N LEU A 637 -6.31 10.02 -21.45
CA LEU A 637 -6.55 9.63 -20.07
C LEU A 637 -5.59 8.51 -19.69
N PHE A 638 -4.67 8.81 -18.79
CA PHE A 638 -3.81 7.82 -18.13
C PHE A 638 -4.56 7.29 -16.92
N GLU A 639 -4.95 6.03 -16.96
CA GLU A 639 -5.61 5.33 -15.88
C GLU A 639 -4.68 4.24 -15.36
N THR A 640 -4.30 4.30 -14.09
CA THR A 640 -3.53 3.24 -13.44
C THR A 640 -4.42 2.42 -12.55
N GLN A 641 -4.30 1.11 -12.65
CA GLN A 641 -5.01 0.15 -11.83
C GLN A 641 -4.04 -0.50 -10.86
N GLY A 642 -4.44 -0.61 -9.58
CA GLY A 642 -3.61 -1.29 -8.59
C GLY A 642 -3.36 -2.76 -8.94
N GLY A 643 -2.22 -3.27 -8.49
CA GLY A 643 -1.87 -4.69 -8.59
C GLY A 643 -2.86 -5.61 -7.85
N PRO A 644 -2.58 -6.92 -7.74
CA PRO A 644 -3.54 -7.91 -7.21
C PRO A 644 -4.16 -7.54 -5.86
N GLU A 645 -3.37 -6.95 -4.95
CA GLU A 645 -3.79 -6.55 -3.60
C GLU A 645 -4.57 -5.22 -3.56
N GLY A 646 -4.63 -4.49 -4.68
CA GLY A 646 -5.27 -3.19 -4.82
C GLY A 646 -6.13 -3.09 -6.08
N ALA A 647 -6.62 -4.21 -6.60
CA ALA A 647 -7.29 -4.30 -7.91
C ALA A 647 -8.56 -3.44 -8.03
N GLY A 648 -9.12 -2.95 -6.92
CA GLY A 648 -10.24 -1.99 -6.87
C GLY A 648 -9.83 -0.52 -6.95
N ARG A 649 -8.55 -0.19 -6.78
CA ARG A 649 -8.05 1.19 -6.81
C ARG A 649 -7.77 1.63 -8.25
N ARG A 650 -8.15 2.86 -8.58
CA ARG A 650 -7.82 3.52 -9.86
C ARG A 650 -7.28 4.91 -9.58
N ALA A 651 -6.17 5.28 -10.21
CA ALA A 651 -5.78 6.69 -10.32
C ALA A 651 -5.92 7.12 -11.78
N ARG A 652 -6.31 8.37 -12.00
CA ARG A 652 -6.62 8.90 -13.33
C ARG A 652 -5.94 10.26 -13.50
N ARG A 653 -5.32 10.46 -14.65
CA ARG A 653 -4.72 11.73 -15.06
C ARG A 653 -5.06 12.01 -16.51
N THR A 654 -5.61 13.18 -16.77
CA THR A 654 -5.78 13.67 -18.14
C THR A 654 -4.51 14.40 -18.57
N VAL A 655 -4.00 14.05 -19.75
CA VAL A 655 -2.80 14.63 -20.38
C VAL A 655 -3.21 15.17 -21.74
N ALA A 656 -2.95 16.45 -22.00
CA ALA A 656 -3.17 17.04 -23.31
C ALA A 656 -2.17 16.45 -24.31
N ASN A 657 -2.64 15.97 -25.45
CA ASN A 657 -1.78 15.47 -26.53
C ASN A 657 -1.61 16.56 -27.60
N ALA A 658 -0.47 17.24 -27.57
CA ALA A 658 -0.02 18.11 -28.64
C ALA A 658 0.62 17.25 -29.73
N ARG A 659 -0.02 17.22 -30.90
CA ARG A 659 0.38 16.40 -32.03
C ARG A 659 0.51 17.25 -33.29
N VAL A 660 1.63 17.08 -33.99
CA VAL A 660 1.84 17.61 -35.34
C VAL A 660 2.04 16.49 -36.35
N SER A 661 1.85 16.79 -37.64
CA SER A 661 2.18 15.90 -38.75
C SER A 661 3.38 16.46 -39.52
N ALA A 662 4.30 15.61 -39.92
CA ALA A 662 5.41 16.02 -40.79
C ALA A 662 4.91 16.23 -42.24
N PRO A 663 5.53 17.15 -43.02
CA PRO A 663 6.62 18.03 -42.62
C PRO A 663 6.14 19.23 -41.77
N VAL A 664 6.98 19.65 -40.83
CA VAL A 664 6.81 20.84 -39.98
C VAL A 664 7.81 21.89 -40.46
N ALA A 665 7.33 22.98 -41.03
CA ALA A 665 8.17 24.07 -41.52
C ALA A 665 8.55 25.02 -40.38
N GLY A 666 9.84 25.31 -40.23
CA GLY A 666 10.33 26.30 -39.27
C GLY A 666 11.82 26.15 -38.95
N SER A 667 12.37 27.11 -38.21
CA SER A 667 13.74 27.09 -37.68
C SER A 667 13.75 27.26 -36.18
N ALA A 668 14.58 26.51 -35.46
CA ALA A 668 14.69 26.59 -34.01
C ALA A 668 16.14 26.86 -33.58
N ALA A 669 16.35 27.91 -32.79
CA ALA A 669 17.63 28.19 -32.14
C ALA A 669 17.58 27.57 -30.73
N ILE A 670 18.42 26.56 -30.47
CA ILE A 670 18.31 25.69 -29.30
C ILE A 670 19.56 25.81 -28.44
N LEU A 671 19.37 26.09 -27.16
CA LEU A 671 20.42 26.03 -26.15
C LEU A 671 20.11 24.91 -25.16
N GLY A 672 20.98 23.90 -25.10
CA GLY A 672 20.85 22.77 -24.17
C GLY A 672 21.72 22.94 -22.95
N PHE A 673 21.11 23.06 -21.78
CA PHE A 673 21.74 22.89 -20.47
C PHE A 673 21.59 21.44 -20.02
N GLY A 674 22.69 20.82 -19.62
CA GLY A 674 22.62 19.46 -19.11
C GLY A 674 23.95 18.92 -18.60
N ASP A 675 24.00 17.60 -18.45
CA ASP A 675 25.13 16.87 -17.91
C ASP A 675 25.83 15.98 -18.98
N SER A 676 26.53 14.93 -18.54
CA SER A 676 27.17 13.95 -19.43
C SER A 676 26.20 13.21 -20.33
N ILE A 677 24.92 13.06 -19.95
CA ILE A 677 23.91 12.42 -20.80
C ILE A 677 23.58 13.33 -21.99
N GLY A 678 23.44 14.63 -21.73
CA GLY A 678 23.25 15.63 -22.78
C GLY A 678 24.46 15.73 -23.72
N ASN A 679 25.68 15.71 -23.16
CA ASN A 679 26.93 15.84 -23.92
C ASN A 679 27.19 14.65 -24.86
N ARG A 680 26.75 13.45 -24.48
CA ARG A 680 27.00 12.20 -25.21
C ARG A 680 26.04 11.97 -26.39
N SER A 681 25.99 12.95 -27.30
CA SER A 681 25.33 12.91 -28.61
C SER A 681 23.80 13.00 -28.62
N VAL A 682 23.16 13.39 -27.52
CA VAL A 682 21.69 13.57 -27.48
C VAL A 682 21.26 14.75 -28.37
N LEU A 683 22.00 15.87 -28.36
CA LEU A 683 21.67 17.04 -29.16
C LEU A 683 21.77 16.76 -30.66
N GLY A 684 22.80 16.04 -31.10
CA GLY A 684 23.02 15.61 -32.48
C GLY A 684 21.92 14.67 -32.98
N LYS A 685 21.50 13.72 -32.14
CA LYS A 685 20.35 12.85 -32.45
C LYS A 685 19.04 13.65 -32.52
N ALA A 686 18.84 14.64 -31.67
CA ALA A 686 17.67 15.52 -31.73
C ALA A 686 17.69 16.37 -33.01
N SER A 687 18.86 16.91 -33.38
CA SER A 687 19.09 17.63 -34.65
C SER A 687 18.67 16.80 -35.86
N ALA A 688 19.15 15.56 -35.95
CA ALA A 688 18.80 14.67 -37.05
C ALA A 688 17.29 14.38 -37.13
N LYS A 689 16.63 14.20 -35.97
CA LYS A 689 15.18 13.95 -35.91
C LYS A 689 14.35 15.18 -36.29
N MET A 690 14.75 16.37 -35.85
CA MET A 690 14.13 17.64 -36.24
C MET A 690 14.26 17.89 -37.75
N SER A 691 15.47 17.71 -38.30
CA SER A 691 15.70 17.82 -39.75
C SER A 691 14.87 16.81 -40.55
N ALA A 692 14.72 15.58 -40.05
CA ALA A 692 13.90 14.55 -40.69
C ALA A 692 12.41 14.89 -40.75
N VAL A 693 11.92 15.79 -39.90
CA VAL A 693 10.52 16.27 -39.93
C VAL A 693 10.38 17.65 -40.58
N GLY A 694 11.44 18.22 -41.15
CA GLY A 694 11.39 19.47 -41.91
C GLY A 694 11.80 20.74 -41.15
N ILE A 695 12.22 20.61 -39.89
CA ILE A 695 12.67 21.73 -39.06
C ILE A 695 14.15 21.98 -39.31
N SER A 696 14.58 23.23 -39.34
CA SER A 696 16.00 23.63 -39.43
C SER A 696 16.54 24.02 -38.04
N PRO A 697 17.13 23.09 -37.26
CA PRO A 697 17.68 23.40 -35.95
C PRO A 697 19.05 24.08 -36.05
N THR A 698 19.30 25.05 -35.19
CA THR A 698 20.62 25.65 -34.93
C THR A 698 20.92 25.54 -33.45
N PHE A 699 21.96 24.80 -33.10
CA PHE A 699 22.39 24.65 -31.71
C PHE A 699 23.41 25.72 -31.35
N ILE A 700 23.21 26.38 -30.21
CA ILE A 700 24.06 27.44 -29.68
C ILE A 700 24.60 27.06 -28.31
N GLY A 701 25.74 27.63 -27.94
CA GLY A 701 26.40 27.36 -26.66
C GLY A 701 27.87 27.71 -26.75
N SER A 702 28.59 27.56 -25.63
CA SER A 702 30.01 27.89 -25.55
C SER A 702 30.93 26.67 -25.56
N ILE A 703 30.38 25.45 -25.51
CA ILE A 703 31.14 24.20 -25.57
C ILE A 703 30.69 23.31 -26.71
N GLN A 704 31.65 22.62 -27.34
CA GLN A 704 31.36 21.65 -28.37
C GLN A 704 31.04 20.30 -27.72
N GLN A 705 29.85 19.76 -28.01
CA GLN A 705 29.38 18.47 -27.51
C GLN A 705 30.05 17.32 -28.26
N ASN A 706 29.94 16.07 -27.78
CA ASN A 706 30.59 14.91 -28.42
C ASN A 706 30.12 14.64 -29.86
N ASP A 707 28.95 15.18 -30.25
CA ASP A 707 28.42 15.12 -31.62
C ASP A 707 28.90 16.28 -32.52
N GLY A 708 29.72 17.18 -31.99
CA GLY A 708 30.26 18.33 -32.71
C GLY A 708 29.37 19.58 -32.70
N LEU A 709 28.14 19.51 -32.16
CA LEU A 709 27.24 20.66 -32.04
C LEU A 709 27.59 21.53 -30.82
N MET A 710 27.14 22.78 -30.81
CA MET A 710 27.33 23.67 -29.66
C MET A 710 26.26 23.46 -28.59
N GLY A 711 26.61 23.63 -27.31
CA GLY A 711 25.66 23.54 -26.20
C GLY A 711 26.26 23.94 -24.86
N GLU A 712 25.57 23.58 -23.78
CA GLU A 712 25.99 23.74 -22.38
C GLU A 712 25.71 22.46 -21.57
N CYS A 713 25.73 21.28 -22.22
CA CYS A 713 25.70 20.01 -21.50
C CYS A 713 27.12 19.68 -21.01
N ARG A 714 27.37 19.76 -19.70
CA ARG A 714 28.70 19.71 -19.10
C ARG A 714 28.85 18.45 -18.25
N GLU A 715 29.84 17.60 -18.55
CA GLU A 715 29.96 16.32 -17.86
C GLU A 715 30.23 16.52 -16.36
N GLY A 716 29.52 15.78 -15.51
CA GLY A 716 29.67 15.82 -14.06
C GLY A 716 28.96 16.98 -13.34
N TRP A 717 28.31 17.90 -14.07
CA TRP A 717 27.65 19.05 -13.45
C TRP A 717 26.29 18.69 -12.82
N GLU A 718 26.02 19.30 -11.68
CA GLU A 718 24.78 19.28 -10.90
C GLU A 718 23.96 20.57 -11.14
N TRP A 719 22.74 20.66 -10.59
CA TRP A 719 21.97 21.90 -10.65
C TRP A 719 22.71 23.10 -10.05
N GLN A 720 23.39 22.87 -8.92
CA GLN A 720 24.06 23.93 -8.16
C GLN A 720 25.30 24.50 -8.85
N ASP A 721 25.95 23.74 -9.71
CA ASP A 721 27.11 24.23 -10.43
C ASP A 721 26.78 25.40 -11.34
N PHE A 722 25.62 25.37 -11.99
CA PHE A 722 25.16 26.45 -12.87
C PHE A 722 24.83 27.72 -12.12
N TYR A 723 24.17 27.63 -10.95
CA TYR A 723 23.84 28.82 -10.15
C TYR A 723 24.90 29.21 -9.12
N HIS A 724 26.06 28.56 -9.17
CA HIS A 724 27.18 28.78 -8.24
C HIS A 724 26.82 28.49 -6.78
N GLY A 725 25.98 27.47 -6.55
CA GLY A 725 25.67 26.95 -5.21
C GLY A 725 26.83 26.20 -4.56
N GLU A 726 27.93 25.99 -5.29
CA GLU A 726 29.24 25.59 -4.80
C GLU A 726 30.37 26.22 -5.63
N THR A 727 31.61 26.11 -5.15
CA THR A 727 32.78 26.75 -5.75
C THR A 727 33.64 25.82 -6.60
N GLN A 728 33.17 24.59 -6.89
CA GLN A 728 33.93 23.59 -7.65
C GLN A 728 34.29 24.09 -9.04
N PHE A 729 33.34 24.69 -9.75
CA PHE A 729 33.57 25.25 -11.08
C PHE A 729 33.65 26.78 -11.02
N PRO A 730 34.84 27.37 -11.24
CA PRO A 730 35.02 28.80 -11.08
C PRO A 730 34.29 29.62 -12.16
N PRO A 731 33.77 30.81 -11.82
CA PRO A 731 33.25 31.77 -12.79
C PRO A 731 34.28 32.17 -13.84
N VAL A 732 33.85 32.32 -15.09
CA VAL A 732 34.72 32.83 -16.16
C VAL A 732 34.97 34.33 -15.95
N THR A 733 36.24 34.71 -15.75
CA THR A 733 36.66 36.11 -15.58
C THR A 733 37.11 36.77 -16.89
N ASN A 734 37.69 36.00 -17.83
CA ASN A 734 38.11 36.47 -19.15
C ASN A 734 37.49 35.58 -20.24
N VAL A 735 36.51 36.11 -20.97
CA VAL A 735 35.78 35.37 -22.00
C VAL A 735 36.67 34.99 -23.18
N ALA A 736 37.56 35.88 -23.62
CA ALA A 736 38.44 35.60 -24.75
C ALA A 736 39.41 34.44 -24.44
N ALA A 737 39.97 34.42 -23.22
CA ALA A 737 40.80 33.32 -22.76
C ALA A 737 40.01 32.01 -22.63
N TYR A 738 38.78 32.10 -22.10
CA TYR A 738 37.87 30.95 -22.00
C TYR A 738 37.50 30.36 -23.36
N LEU A 739 37.12 31.18 -24.34
CA LEU A 739 36.79 30.71 -25.69
C LEU A 739 38.01 30.21 -26.47
N ALA A 740 39.22 30.65 -26.11
CA ALA A 740 40.47 30.17 -26.68
C ALA A 740 40.96 28.84 -26.07
N LEU A 741 40.31 28.32 -25.01
CA LEU A 741 40.63 27.00 -24.48
C LEU A 741 40.37 25.96 -25.56
N ALA A 742 41.42 25.26 -25.99
CA ALA A 742 41.31 24.20 -27.00
C ALA A 742 40.52 23.01 -26.45
N ALA A 743 39.74 22.37 -27.32
CA ALA A 743 39.32 20.99 -27.10
C ALA A 743 40.58 20.14 -26.94
N ASP A 744 40.70 19.37 -25.86
CA ASP A 744 41.96 18.69 -25.53
C ASP A 744 42.22 17.41 -26.33
N GLY A 745 41.40 17.13 -27.35
CA GLY A 745 41.51 15.93 -28.17
C GLY A 745 41.13 14.63 -27.46
N THR A 746 40.70 14.67 -26.20
CA THR A 746 40.24 13.49 -25.43
C THR A 746 38.72 13.34 -25.35
N GLY A 747 37.99 14.20 -26.07
CA GLY A 747 36.53 14.28 -25.99
C GLY A 747 36.01 15.15 -24.84
N SER A 748 36.90 15.78 -24.06
CA SER A 748 36.52 16.78 -23.06
C SER A 748 36.94 18.19 -23.47
N ASP A 749 35.96 19.04 -23.77
CA ASP A 749 36.20 20.46 -23.99
C ASP A 749 36.73 21.08 -22.69
N ARG A 750 37.93 21.67 -22.68
CA ARG A 750 38.55 22.23 -21.46
C ARG A 750 37.68 23.31 -20.81
N ARG A 751 36.76 23.90 -21.58
CA ARG A 751 35.76 24.83 -21.09
C ARG A 751 34.77 24.19 -20.11
N GLN A 752 34.62 22.85 -20.08
CA GLN A 752 33.74 22.13 -19.15
C GLN A 752 33.99 22.47 -17.69
N GLY A 753 35.24 22.78 -17.30
CA GLY A 753 35.61 23.11 -15.92
C GLY A 753 35.29 24.54 -15.46
N HIS A 754 34.55 25.34 -16.24
CA HIS A 754 34.30 26.75 -15.93
C HIS A 754 32.83 27.14 -16.09
N ASN A 755 32.34 28.05 -15.24
CA ASN A 755 30.98 28.57 -15.33
C ASN A 755 30.91 29.95 -16.02
N PRO A 756 30.45 30.04 -17.29
CA PRO A 756 30.35 31.31 -17.98
C PRO A 756 29.05 32.08 -17.67
N TRP A 757 28.09 31.48 -16.97
CA TRP A 757 26.71 31.98 -16.80
C TRP A 757 26.47 32.78 -15.52
N VAL A 758 27.49 32.89 -14.66
CA VAL A 758 27.38 33.58 -13.37
C VAL A 758 28.22 34.84 -13.34
N ARG A 759 27.67 35.90 -12.76
CA ARG A 759 28.34 37.20 -12.57
C ARG A 759 28.40 37.57 -11.09
N PRO A 760 29.33 38.46 -10.68
CA PRO A 760 29.29 39.04 -9.34
C PRO A 760 27.92 39.68 -9.06
N ALA A 761 27.40 39.42 -7.86
CA ALA A 761 26.15 39.99 -7.41
C ALA A 761 26.31 41.47 -7.06
N THR A 762 25.23 42.23 -7.25
CA THR A 762 25.10 43.65 -6.97
C THR A 762 24.03 43.87 -5.91
N GLY A 763 23.97 45.07 -5.30
CA GLY A 763 22.97 45.38 -4.27
C GLY A 763 21.51 45.33 -4.73
N GLY A 764 21.23 45.26 -6.03
CA GLY A 764 19.89 45.11 -6.59
C GLY A 764 19.47 43.66 -6.87
N ASP A 765 20.37 42.69 -6.69
CA ASP A 765 20.08 41.29 -6.98
C ASP A 765 19.27 40.64 -5.83
N PRO A 766 18.37 39.67 -6.13
CA PRO A 766 17.57 39.02 -5.09
C PRO A 766 18.46 38.18 -4.18
N VAL A 767 18.53 38.52 -2.89
CA VAL A 767 19.43 37.87 -1.92
C VAL A 767 19.27 36.35 -1.89
N GLY A 768 18.03 35.84 -2.03
CA GLY A 768 17.75 34.40 -2.08
C GLY A 768 18.24 33.67 -3.34
N LYS A 769 18.82 34.37 -4.31
CA LYS A 769 19.41 33.82 -5.54
C LYS A 769 20.92 34.06 -5.64
N VAL A 770 21.54 34.64 -4.61
CA VAL A 770 22.97 34.95 -4.57
C VAL A 770 23.71 33.87 -3.79
N PHE A 771 24.67 33.23 -4.44
CA PHE A 771 25.50 32.16 -3.86
C PHE A 771 26.98 32.48 -4.06
N TYR A 772 27.76 32.39 -2.98
CA TYR A 772 29.20 32.76 -2.95
C TYR A 772 29.51 34.09 -3.67
N GLY A 773 28.65 35.11 -3.47
CA GLY A 773 28.82 36.44 -4.06
C GLY A 773 28.49 36.54 -5.56
N HIS A 774 27.92 35.50 -6.16
CA HIS A 774 27.55 35.46 -7.57
C HIS A 774 26.07 35.14 -7.77
N ILE A 775 25.56 35.44 -8.96
CA ILE A 775 24.20 35.12 -9.39
C ILE A 775 24.22 34.58 -10.83
N PHE A 776 23.38 33.58 -11.10
CA PHE A 776 23.11 33.12 -12.46
C PHE A 776 22.31 34.16 -13.25
N ASP A 777 22.88 34.61 -14.36
CA ASP A 777 22.28 35.63 -15.21
C ASP A 777 22.34 35.18 -16.67
N PHE A 778 21.20 34.73 -17.17
CA PHE A 778 21.08 34.14 -18.50
C PHE A 778 21.32 35.17 -19.61
N ALA A 779 20.71 36.36 -19.51
CA ALA A 779 20.87 37.41 -20.50
C ALA A 779 22.33 37.93 -20.55
N TRP A 780 22.95 38.08 -19.38
CA TRP A 780 24.35 38.44 -19.28
C TRP A 780 25.28 37.38 -19.89
N GLY A 781 25.01 36.09 -19.62
CA GLY A 781 25.73 34.95 -20.19
C GLY A 781 25.66 34.93 -21.72
N LEU A 782 24.46 35.11 -22.30
CA LEU A 782 24.29 35.20 -23.76
C LEU A 782 25.09 36.36 -24.35
N SER A 783 24.95 37.55 -23.77
CA SER A 783 25.60 38.77 -24.26
C SER A 783 27.12 38.64 -24.25
N ARG A 784 27.72 38.18 -23.14
CA ARG A 784 29.18 38.10 -23.03
C ARG A 784 29.79 37.02 -23.91
N LEU A 785 29.05 35.94 -24.18
CA LEU A 785 29.48 34.84 -25.05
C LEU A 785 29.23 35.12 -26.53
N GLY A 786 28.56 36.23 -26.87
CA GLY A 786 28.18 36.56 -28.24
C GLY A 786 27.14 35.61 -28.83
N LEU A 787 26.29 35.02 -27.97
CA LEU A 787 25.25 34.09 -28.38
C LEU A 787 23.94 34.83 -28.67
N ALA A 788 23.25 34.41 -29.74
CA ALA A 788 21.91 34.90 -30.05
C ALA A 788 20.89 34.44 -29.01
N LEU A 789 19.77 35.16 -28.88
CA LEU A 789 18.65 34.73 -28.03
C LEU A 789 18.06 33.42 -28.60
N PRO A 790 18.03 32.31 -27.84
CA PRO A 790 17.45 31.07 -28.31
C PRO A 790 15.92 31.16 -28.39
N THR A 791 15.32 30.36 -29.28
CA THR A 791 13.86 30.15 -29.26
C THR A 791 13.46 29.04 -28.29
N HIS A 792 14.36 28.07 -28.07
CA HIS A 792 14.13 26.94 -27.16
C HIS A 792 15.33 26.75 -26.23
N VAL A 793 15.04 26.53 -24.94
CA VAL A 793 16.04 26.17 -23.93
C VAL A 793 15.65 24.83 -23.32
N MET A 794 16.53 23.84 -23.42
CA MET A 794 16.37 22.55 -22.75
C MET A 794 17.19 22.55 -21.46
N ILE A 795 16.62 22.05 -20.38
CA ILE A 795 17.28 21.84 -19.09
C ILE A 795 17.16 20.36 -18.73
N ASN A 796 18.28 19.65 -18.71
CA ASN A 796 18.36 18.22 -18.43
C ASN A 796 19.41 17.91 -17.36
N PHE A 797 19.00 18.00 -16.10
CA PHE A 797 19.87 17.84 -14.91
C PHE A 797 19.26 16.86 -13.91
N GLY A 798 20.05 16.53 -12.87
CA GLY A 798 19.63 15.73 -11.72
C GLY A 798 20.33 14.38 -11.62
N THR A 799 20.93 13.87 -12.70
CA THR A 799 21.67 12.60 -12.66
C THR A 799 22.85 12.65 -11.68
N ASN A 800 23.66 13.72 -11.76
CA ASN A 800 24.81 13.89 -10.88
C ASN A 800 24.39 14.22 -9.46
N ASP A 801 23.37 15.06 -9.28
CA ASP A 801 22.80 15.37 -7.97
C ASP A 801 22.42 14.08 -7.22
N ILE A 802 21.69 13.18 -7.90
CA ILE A 802 21.26 11.88 -7.35
C ILE A 802 22.44 10.92 -7.12
N ASN A 803 23.49 11.02 -7.93
CA ASN A 803 24.62 10.11 -7.80
C ASN A 803 25.65 10.55 -6.74
N GLN A 804 25.75 11.85 -6.48
CA GLN A 804 26.83 12.44 -5.70
C GLN A 804 26.37 13.02 -4.36
N ARG A 805 25.07 13.27 -4.18
CA ARG A 805 24.53 13.92 -2.98
C ARG A 805 23.58 13.00 -2.21
N SER A 806 23.20 13.45 -1.01
CA SER A 806 22.14 12.80 -0.25
C SER A 806 20.76 13.15 -0.83
N PRO A 807 19.74 12.27 -0.69
CA PRO A 807 18.40 12.51 -1.22
C PRO A 807 17.81 13.89 -0.91
N ALA A 808 18.02 14.37 0.33
CA ALA A 808 17.52 15.67 0.76
C ALA A 808 18.24 16.83 0.05
N MET A 809 19.55 16.72 -0.15
CA MET A 809 20.34 17.73 -0.86
C MET A 809 20.00 17.75 -2.35
N SER A 810 19.94 16.59 -3.01
CA SER A 810 19.60 16.46 -4.43
C SER A 810 18.27 17.14 -4.74
N LEU A 811 17.25 16.91 -3.90
CA LEU A 811 15.94 17.54 -4.07
C LEU A 811 15.97 19.06 -3.80
N ALA A 812 16.70 19.51 -2.78
CA ALA A 812 16.80 20.94 -2.44
C ALA A 812 17.51 21.74 -3.54
N GLN A 813 18.59 21.20 -4.10
CA GLN A 813 19.34 21.82 -5.18
C GLN A 813 18.52 21.89 -6.46
N ALA A 814 17.79 20.82 -6.83
CA ALA A 814 16.89 20.83 -7.97
C ALA A 814 15.79 21.88 -7.85
N LYS A 815 15.12 21.98 -6.68
CA LYS A 815 14.09 23.01 -6.43
C LYS A 815 14.64 24.44 -6.54
N THR A 816 15.83 24.66 -5.99
CA THR A 816 16.52 25.96 -6.04
C THR A 816 16.90 26.31 -7.48
N GLY A 817 17.52 25.37 -8.18
CA GLY A 817 17.95 25.51 -9.57
C GLY A 817 16.79 25.77 -10.53
N LEU A 818 15.68 25.04 -10.39
CA LEU A 818 14.44 25.27 -11.14
C LEU A 818 13.99 26.73 -11.00
N GLY A 819 13.90 27.24 -9.77
CA GLY A 819 13.50 28.61 -9.49
C GLY A 819 14.44 29.65 -10.10
N ILE A 820 15.76 29.43 -10.05
CA ILE A 820 16.76 30.39 -10.52
C ILE A 820 16.87 30.38 -12.05
N LEU A 821 17.12 29.22 -12.66
CA LEU A 821 17.38 29.12 -14.09
C LEU A 821 16.14 29.51 -14.89
N VAL A 822 14.97 28.95 -14.58
CA VAL A 822 13.73 29.22 -15.33
C VAL A 822 13.34 30.70 -15.23
N SER A 823 13.41 31.30 -14.04
CA SER A 823 13.09 32.73 -13.89
C SER A 823 14.08 33.65 -14.61
N SER A 824 15.37 33.31 -14.61
CA SER A 824 16.42 34.08 -15.31
C SER A 824 16.26 33.97 -16.84
N ILE A 825 15.97 32.77 -17.36
CA ILE A 825 15.68 32.55 -18.79
C ILE A 825 14.42 33.31 -19.21
N ARG A 826 13.34 33.22 -18.43
CA ARG A 826 12.08 33.91 -18.73
C ARG A 826 12.26 35.43 -18.72
N ALA A 827 13.07 35.96 -17.82
CA ALA A 827 13.40 37.40 -17.78
C ALA A 827 14.15 37.87 -19.03
N ALA A 828 14.95 37.01 -19.66
CA ALA A 828 15.63 37.33 -20.93
C ALA A 828 14.70 37.28 -22.14
N GLY A 829 13.62 36.47 -22.10
CA GLY A 829 12.66 36.36 -23.19
C GLY A 829 11.33 35.71 -22.81
N ALA A 830 10.24 36.45 -22.95
CA ALA A 830 8.88 35.98 -22.67
C ALA A 830 8.38 34.87 -23.61
N ASN A 831 8.98 34.76 -24.81
CA ASN A 831 8.58 33.79 -25.84
C ASN A 831 9.48 32.55 -25.91
N ILE A 832 10.53 32.47 -25.09
CA ILE A 832 11.43 31.31 -25.08
C ILE A 832 10.64 30.09 -24.59
N GLN A 833 10.69 29.00 -25.36
CA GLN A 833 10.15 27.71 -24.94
C GLN A 833 11.17 27.04 -24.00
N ILE A 834 10.78 26.73 -22.77
CA ILE A 834 11.66 26.12 -21.77
C ILE A 834 11.18 24.69 -21.53
N GLY A 835 12.04 23.71 -21.82
CA GLY A 835 11.77 22.29 -21.58
C GLY A 835 12.63 21.77 -20.43
N VAL A 836 12.03 21.19 -19.40
CA VAL A 836 12.75 20.66 -18.23
C VAL A 836 12.49 19.17 -18.06
N GLY A 837 13.56 18.39 -17.95
CA GLY A 837 13.49 16.93 -17.83
C GLY A 837 14.63 16.33 -17.01
N LEU A 838 14.47 15.04 -16.71
CA LEU A 838 15.45 14.18 -16.05
C LEU A 838 15.45 12.81 -16.76
N PRO A 839 16.59 12.19 -17.05
CA PRO A 839 16.63 10.85 -17.67
C PRO A 839 16.15 9.75 -16.71
N ALA A 840 15.73 8.60 -17.25
CA ALA A 840 15.49 7.40 -16.41
C ALA A 840 16.82 6.85 -15.84
N ILE A 841 16.70 5.88 -14.94
CA ILE A 841 17.80 5.02 -14.47
C ILE A 841 17.45 3.54 -14.72
N PRO A 842 18.45 2.65 -14.94
CA PRO A 842 18.21 1.24 -15.25
C PRO A 842 17.61 0.48 -14.08
N ARG A 843 17.14 -0.74 -14.33
CA ARG A 843 16.85 -1.70 -13.26
C ARG A 843 18.15 -2.26 -12.69
N SER A 844 18.39 -1.95 -11.42
CA SER A 844 19.41 -2.60 -10.58
C SER A 844 19.00 -2.44 -9.12
N ALA A 845 19.63 -3.17 -8.20
CA ALA A 845 19.33 -3.00 -6.77
C ALA A 845 19.58 -1.57 -6.27
N SER A 846 20.67 -0.93 -6.74
CA SER A 846 21.04 0.45 -6.41
C SER A 846 20.09 1.45 -7.08
N SER A 847 19.85 1.30 -8.38
CA SER A 847 18.98 2.20 -9.14
C SER A 847 17.52 2.11 -8.71
N ASP A 848 17.00 0.93 -8.36
CA ASP A 848 15.63 0.78 -7.86
C ASP A 848 15.44 1.44 -6.49
N GLN A 849 16.50 1.58 -5.70
CA GLN A 849 16.50 2.34 -4.45
C GLN A 849 16.50 3.85 -4.75
N LYS A 850 17.46 4.34 -5.55
CA LYS A 850 17.55 5.74 -6.00
C LYS A 850 16.28 6.20 -6.70
N TRP A 851 15.57 5.30 -7.40
CA TRP A 851 14.30 5.59 -8.05
C TRP A 851 13.29 6.14 -7.04
N VAL A 852 13.06 5.38 -5.98
CA VAL A 852 12.03 5.68 -4.96
C VAL A 852 12.47 6.86 -4.09
N GLU A 853 13.75 6.86 -3.68
CA GLU A 853 14.25 7.80 -2.67
C GLU A 853 14.61 9.18 -3.26
N GLU A 854 14.93 9.27 -4.56
CA GLU A 854 15.54 10.49 -5.13
C GLU A 854 14.90 10.93 -6.48
N GLN A 855 14.83 10.03 -7.46
CA GLN A 855 14.26 10.32 -8.80
C GLN A 855 12.78 10.70 -8.72
N VAL A 856 11.95 9.90 -8.05
CA VAL A 856 10.51 10.14 -7.95
C VAL A 856 10.21 11.49 -7.26
N PRO A 857 10.83 11.83 -6.11
CA PRO A 857 10.73 13.17 -5.53
C PRO A 857 11.14 14.29 -6.48
N MET A 858 12.23 14.12 -7.25
CA MET A 858 12.72 15.13 -8.19
C MET A 858 11.79 15.29 -9.40
N ILE A 859 11.31 14.21 -10.00
CA ILE A 859 10.31 14.22 -11.07
C ILE A 859 9.04 14.93 -10.60
N ARG A 860 8.57 14.63 -9.39
CA ARG A 860 7.42 15.32 -8.79
C ARG A 860 7.69 16.81 -8.61
N ALA A 861 8.87 17.19 -8.14
CA ALA A 861 9.26 18.60 -8.02
C ALA A 861 9.26 19.33 -9.36
N ILE A 862 9.74 18.71 -10.45
CA ILE A 862 9.68 19.27 -11.80
C ILE A 862 8.23 19.44 -12.26
N ILE A 863 7.42 18.38 -12.15
CA ILE A 863 6.00 18.41 -12.56
C ILE A 863 5.23 19.48 -11.77
N ASP A 864 5.43 19.54 -10.46
CA ASP A 864 4.77 20.50 -9.58
C ASP A 864 5.24 21.92 -9.85
N TYR A 865 6.55 22.14 -10.06
CA TYR A 865 7.08 23.45 -10.41
C TYR A 865 6.47 23.98 -11.71
N VAL A 866 6.51 23.19 -12.79
CA VAL A 866 5.96 23.61 -14.10
C VAL A 866 4.46 23.91 -13.99
N ARG A 867 3.71 23.08 -13.26
CA ARG A 867 2.28 23.26 -13.08
C ARG A 867 1.93 24.48 -12.23
N THR A 868 2.64 24.69 -11.13
CA THR A 868 2.39 25.82 -10.21
C THR A 868 2.80 27.15 -10.79
N LEU A 869 3.84 27.17 -11.62
CA LEU A 869 4.26 28.35 -12.37
C LEU A 869 3.17 28.83 -13.35
N ALA A 870 2.37 27.89 -13.88
CA ALA A 870 1.28 28.13 -14.82
C ALA A 870 1.69 28.94 -16.08
N ASP A 871 2.96 28.86 -16.47
CA ASP A 871 3.51 29.44 -17.70
C ASP A 871 3.34 28.44 -18.85
N ASP A 872 2.63 28.85 -19.91
CA ASP A 872 2.27 28.00 -21.03
C ASP A 872 3.45 27.55 -21.90
N LYS A 873 4.60 28.23 -21.76
CA LYS A 873 5.86 28.01 -22.49
C LYS A 873 6.94 27.36 -21.62
N VAL A 874 6.61 26.95 -20.39
CA VAL A 874 7.47 26.08 -19.58
C VAL A 874 6.85 24.68 -19.57
N ASN A 875 7.59 23.69 -20.04
CA ASN A 875 7.07 22.37 -20.33
C ASN A 875 7.92 21.28 -19.69
N VAL A 876 7.26 20.21 -19.27
CA VAL A 876 7.93 18.99 -18.80
C VAL A 876 8.39 18.18 -20.02
N LEU A 877 9.65 17.79 -20.04
CA LEU A 877 10.23 16.83 -20.99
C LEU A 877 10.39 15.48 -20.28
N PRO A 878 9.43 14.55 -20.41
CA PRO A 878 9.40 13.34 -19.60
C PRO A 878 10.31 12.25 -20.17
N PHE A 879 11.62 12.53 -20.26
CA PHE A 879 12.61 11.58 -20.75
C PHE A 879 12.51 10.23 -20.03
N TRP A 880 12.34 10.28 -18.70
CA TRP A 880 12.18 9.08 -17.88
C TRP A 880 11.06 8.16 -18.38
N ALA A 881 9.92 8.71 -18.82
CA ALA A 881 8.76 7.93 -19.26
C ALA A 881 8.95 7.29 -20.65
N HIS A 882 9.93 7.77 -21.41
CA HIS A 882 10.21 7.34 -22.79
C HIS A 882 11.54 6.59 -22.91
N MET A 883 12.26 6.38 -21.81
CA MET A 883 13.47 5.55 -21.76
C MET A 883 13.16 4.18 -21.16
N SER A 884 13.73 3.14 -21.76
CA SER A 884 13.69 1.78 -21.22
C SER A 884 14.53 1.69 -19.95
N THR A 885 13.98 1.10 -18.89
CA THR A 885 14.75 0.76 -17.69
C THR A 885 15.42 -0.59 -17.80
N ASP A 886 14.95 -1.42 -18.72
CA ASP A 886 15.27 -2.85 -18.74
C ASP A 886 16.32 -3.18 -19.81
N THR A 887 16.50 -2.30 -20.79
CA THR A 887 17.37 -2.53 -21.95
C THR A 887 18.15 -1.27 -22.31
N ASP A 888 19.23 -1.45 -23.07
CA ASP A 888 20.05 -0.38 -23.65
C ASP A 888 20.75 0.50 -22.60
N TRP A 889 21.42 -0.17 -21.67
CA TRP A 889 22.33 0.38 -20.68
C TRP A 889 23.72 -0.23 -20.86
N VAL A 890 24.75 0.40 -20.30
CA VAL A 890 26.10 -0.17 -20.36
C VAL A 890 26.14 -1.39 -19.45
N GLU A 891 26.51 -2.53 -20.03
CA GLU A 891 26.55 -3.81 -19.34
C GLU A 891 27.96 -4.39 -19.37
N THR A 892 28.30 -5.16 -18.34
CA THR A 892 29.48 -6.01 -18.31
C THR A 892 29.04 -7.47 -18.34
N THR A 893 29.51 -8.20 -19.35
CA THR A 893 29.31 -9.64 -19.49
C THR A 893 29.82 -10.38 -18.25
N LEU A 894 28.97 -11.23 -17.67
CA LEU A 894 29.33 -12.11 -16.57
C LEU A 894 29.78 -13.47 -17.11
N PHE A 895 29.01 -14.06 -18.01
CA PHE A 895 29.38 -15.29 -18.72
C PHE A 895 28.64 -15.39 -20.06
N VAL A 896 29.23 -16.18 -20.96
CA VAL A 896 28.69 -16.49 -22.29
C VAL A 896 28.48 -18.00 -22.35
N ASP A 897 27.27 -18.40 -22.75
CA ASP A 897 26.90 -19.77 -23.11
C ASP A 897 26.70 -19.83 -24.64
N GLU A 898 26.54 -21.03 -25.20
CA GLU A 898 26.53 -21.30 -26.64
C GLU A 898 25.53 -20.43 -27.44
N ASN A 899 24.45 -19.97 -26.79
CA ASN A 899 23.44 -19.09 -27.39
C ASN A 899 22.93 -17.96 -26.45
N ALA A 900 23.59 -17.68 -25.33
CA ALA A 900 23.12 -16.68 -24.37
C ALA A 900 24.28 -15.91 -23.75
N THR A 901 24.11 -14.59 -23.60
CA THR A 901 25.00 -13.76 -22.80
C THR A 901 24.26 -13.32 -21.56
N VAL A 902 24.82 -13.61 -20.39
CA VAL A 902 24.34 -13.05 -19.13
C VAL A 902 25.26 -11.90 -18.77
N ALA A 903 24.69 -10.72 -18.62
CA ALA A 903 25.40 -9.51 -18.27
C ALA A 903 24.75 -8.82 -17.07
N ARG A 904 25.46 -7.87 -16.47
CA ARG A 904 24.91 -6.95 -15.47
C ARG A 904 25.14 -5.52 -15.91
N VAL A 905 24.24 -4.62 -15.52
CA VAL A 905 24.46 -3.18 -15.67
C VAL A 905 25.73 -2.78 -14.93
N SER A 906 26.65 -2.11 -15.61
CA SER A 906 27.96 -1.67 -15.08
C SER A 906 28.12 -0.16 -15.03
N ASP A 907 27.35 0.58 -15.84
CA ASP A 907 27.15 2.02 -15.72
C ASP A 907 25.65 2.29 -15.50
N GLU A 908 25.31 2.71 -14.28
CA GLU A 908 23.92 3.00 -13.90
C GLU A 908 23.48 4.41 -14.31
N LEU A 909 24.38 5.21 -14.90
CA LEU A 909 24.14 6.62 -15.21
C LEU A 909 23.95 6.84 -16.71
N HIS A 910 24.80 6.23 -17.54
CA HIS A 910 24.85 6.57 -18.96
C HIS A 910 24.03 5.59 -19.82
N PRO A 911 22.95 6.05 -20.48
CA PRO A 911 22.19 5.21 -21.42
C PRO A 911 23.00 4.94 -22.69
N ASN A 912 22.70 3.82 -23.37
CA ASN A 912 23.23 3.50 -24.70
C ASN A 912 22.40 4.16 -25.82
N GLU A 913 22.56 3.68 -27.05
CA GLU A 913 22.15 4.37 -28.26
C GLU A 913 20.62 4.51 -28.40
N GLN A 914 19.86 3.46 -28.12
CA GLN A 914 18.40 3.46 -28.24
C GLN A 914 17.75 4.46 -27.28
N ASN A 915 18.15 4.46 -26.01
CA ASN A 915 17.61 5.36 -24.99
C ASN A 915 17.95 6.82 -25.30
N ARG A 916 19.15 7.11 -25.84
CA ARG A 916 19.48 8.46 -26.35
C ARG A 916 18.62 8.86 -27.54
N HIS A 917 18.27 7.92 -28.43
CA HIS A 917 17.31 8.18 -29.50
C HIS A 917 15.90 8.47 -28.98
N MET A 918 15.47 7.86 -27.88
CA MET A 918 14.17 8.17 -27.29
C MET A 918 14.15 9.56 -26.67
N MET A 919 15.20 9.94 -25.93
CA MET A 919 15.35 11.32 -25.42
C MET A 919 15.31 12.35 -26.56
N ALA A 920 16.05 12.08 -27.64
CA ALA A 920 16.07 12.94 -28.82
C ALA A 920 14.71 13.03 -29.53
N GLU A 921 13.89 11.98 -29.50
CA GLU A 921 12.53 12.00 -30.04
C GLU A 921 11.60 12.89 -29.20
N VAL A 922 11.71 12.84 -27.86
CA VAL A 922 10.98 13.75 -26.97
C VAL A 922 11.33 15.21 -27.27
N ILE A 923 12.62 15.53 -27.46
CA ILE A 923 13.07 16.89 -27.79
C ILE A 923 12.50 17.32 -29.15
N ALA A 924 12.62 16.47 -30.18
CA ALA A 924 12.15 16.80 -31.52
C ALA A 924 10.62 16.99 -31.56
N ALA A 925 9.86 16.12 -30.87
CA ALA A 925 8.41 16.23 -30.78
C ALA A 925 7.99 17.51 -30.04
N TRP A 926 8.64 17.86 -28.93
CA TRP A 926 8.39 19.11 -28.22
C TRP A 926 8.62 20.32 -29.14
N VAL A 927 9.82 20.45 -29.72
CA VAL A 927 10.16 21.57 -30.62
C VAL A 927 9.19 21.67 -31.79
N ALA A 928 8.85 20.54 -32.43
CA ALA A 928 7.93 20.52 -33.56
C ALA A 928 6.53 21.02 -33.23
N ASN A 929 6.09 20.89 -31.97
CA ASN A 929 4.78 21.36 -31.51
C ASN A 929 4.80 22.80 -30.95
N THR A 930 5.98 23.40 -30.78
CA THR A 930 6.13 24.72 -30.13
C THR A 930 6.88 25.75 -30.97
N ILE A 931 7.17 25.42 -32.24
CA ILE A 931 7.87 26.27 -33.20
C ILE A 931 6.97 27.31 -33.87
#